data_AF-A0A2M9ZEX1-F1
#
_entry.id   AF-A0A2M9ZEX1-F1
#
_cell.length_a   1.000
_cell.length_b   1.000
_cell.length_c   1.000
_cell.angle_alpha   90.00
_cell.angle_beta   90.00
_cell.angle_gamma   90.00
#
_symmetry.space_group_name_H-M   'P 1'
#
loop_
_entity.id
_entity.type
_entity.pdbx_description
1 polymer ?
#
loop_
_entity_poly.entity_id
_entity_poly.type
_entity_poly.pdbx_seq_one_letter_code
_entity_poly.pdbx_strand_id
1 'polypeptide(L)'
;MKQKKKTAKPAKKKASIKKQKTLQENSNKPAPKPVAEKKTKKDHKKTGGSKGLDLRASLEKAKKTVKELKERLTRKESSSKQKASSVQTKLEEVPKSPKLEKKYESRKKESFSSYSEKPRFEKERSSGKKENHIPGYQKRFSNRNFSHQDRERDNEPGRKLLKFFRANAGKVVSEQEVYSRFLAQAGKKQGHRRERWEAQEQKRSALELLAFFEKEGLIEIQRKSLIIRPEQTLHGTIVLSRKGDGFAKLTTGTEVFIPAQYTSSAIQGDLVEILPTGIGRKGKLEGEVLSVLRRGRELYRMKVTEKANKFIIGTFLDMEAGEKEAFLPRKSLLQDLQDEINIGDVLVVTLDSEASHENNLYEAHFVRFESDTKEDVDLMRMLMKYNYNILYPEEVQLASLPDEVEESGVEDWGSRVDLRNLKSITIDGEYSKDFDDAISFQVEGKKIRFYVHIADVSHYVRPGTELDAEAYNRATSVYLGSRVVPMLPPELSENLCSLVAKKNRLAFTVEMEADREGNIFHAKFYKSVIRVDERYTYTRAEAEILEGNSENWIFQMMKFAETLRTKRLQSGRVDLNLKETKVVTDSNHTVVEIKTSERLNAHILIEEFMLSANIKVAEFIRKKERPTLYRVHEPMDEEKLEMLNSFLRLNGFNAQLADTSYESIRSVLQVVEGTPAERIFNISLLRSFMQAYYSGEQLGHWGLGFKDYCHFTSPIRRYPDLVCHRVLQSILLAEENPYNDEDVKVMGLHTSHEERKATDAERDYYKLKACRFLEKTGRKEFQATLTGFRSAFAFVELDNPPVEAVLPAIEFTDEGELQAETDFSFYSKKYTKQYSLGESFPVELDRIDFEEIRIYVKMKKFQKKG
;
A
#
# COMPACT_ATOMS: atom_id res chain seq x y z
N MET A 1 -55.56 -53.08 -10.20
CA MET A 1 -55.82 -54.54 -10.07
C MET A 1 -54.51 -55.29 -9.80
N LYS A 2 -54.58 -56.61 -9.54
CA LYS A 2 -53.53 -57.66 -9.40
C LYS A 2 -52.07 -57.27 -9.81
N GLN A 3 -51.00 -57.69 -9.11
CA GLN A 3 -50.86 -58.75 -8.10
C GLN A 3 -49.62 -58.55 -7.19
N LYS A 4 -49.55 -59.21 -6.01
CA LYS A 4 -48.39 -59.24 -5.08
C LYS A 4 -47.79 -60.64 -5.00
N LYS A 5 -46.46 -60.75 -4.77
CA LYS A 5 -45.83 -61.48 -3.63
C LYS A 5 -44.29 -61.64 -3.77
N LYS A 6 -43.55 -61.26 -2.70
CA LYS A 6 -42.43 -62.00 -2.02
C LYS A 6 -41.15 -62.40 -2.84
N THR A 7 -39.93 -62.53 -2.29
CA THR A 7 -39.26 -62.18 -0.99
C THR A 7 -37.73 -62.37 -1.11
N ALA A 8 -37.00 -61.85 -0.10
CA ALA A 8 -35.75 -62.39 0.49
C ALA A 8 -34.38 -61.83 0.06
N LYS A 9 -33.40 -62.04 0.96
CA LYS A 9 -32.02 -61.54 0.98
C LYS A 9 -31.03 -62.57 0.40
N PRO A 10 -29.82 -62.17 -0.03
CA PRO A 10 -28.63 -63.01 0.04
C PRO A 10 -27.82 -62.77 1.34
N ALA A 11 -26.99 -63.73 1.74
CA ALA A 11 -26.07 -63.60 2.88
C ALA A 11 -24.79 -64.47 2.72
N LYS A 12 -23.72 -64.01 3.39
CA LYS A 12 -22.38 -64.62 3.60
C LYS A 12 -22.16 -66.11 3.26
N LYS A 13 -21.12 -66.41 2.46
CA LYS A 13 -20.17 -67.56 2.53
C LYS A 13 -18.83 -67.08 1.91
N LYS A 14 -17.59 -67.37 2.37
CA LYS A 14 -16.90 -68.58 2.90
C LYS A 14 -16.64 -69.67 1.86
N ALA A 15 -15.48 -70.36 1.79
CA ALA A 15 -14.15 -70.17 2.43
C ALA A 15 -13.11 -71.20 1.91
N SER A 16 -11.81 -70.95 2.11
CA SER A 16 -10.71 -71.93 2.23
C SER A 16 -9.51 -71.27 2.98
N ILE A 17 -8.78 -71.79 3.99
CA ILE A 17 -8.35 -73.15 4.44
C ILE A 17 -7.16 -73.66 3.60
N LYS A 18 -5.96 -74.07 4.07
CA LYS A 18 -5.29 -74.45 5.37
C LYS A 18 -3.85 -73.82 5.38
N LYS A 19 -2.96 -73.77 6.40
CA LYS A 19 -2.76 -74.32 7.78
C LYS A 19 -2.59 -73.12 8.77
N GLN A 20 -2.31 -73.14 10.09
CA GLN A 20 -1.81 -74.06 11.14
C GLN A 20 -0.27 -74.19 11.37
N LYS A 21 0.30 -73.38 12.29
CA LYS A 21 0.72 -73.81 13.65
C LYS A 21 1.01 -72.62 14.60
N THR A 22 0.99 -72.90 15.91
CA THR A 22 1.06 -72.04 17.12
C THR A 22 2.40 -72.26 17.86
N LEU A 23 2.86 -71.54 18.91
CA LEU A 23 2.49 -70.31 19.67
C LEU A 23 3.74 -69.85 20.50
N GLN A 24 3.60 -68.86 21.39
CA GLN A 24 4.60 -68.39 22.42
C GLN A 24 5.81 -67.57 21.89
N GLU A 25 6.37 -66.57 22.58
CA GLU A 25 5.90 -65.76 23.73
C GLU A 25 6.66 -64.41 23.85
N ASN A 26 6.05 -63.45 24.56
CA ASN A 26 6.64 -62.33 25.32
C ASN A 26 7.88 -61.53 24.82
N SER A 27 7.59 -60.26 24.47
CA SER A 27 8.17 -59.04 25.08
C SER A 27 9.46 -58.37 24.52
N ASN A 28 9.51 -57.05 24.81
CA ASN A 28 10.64 -56.12 24.92
C ASN A 28 11.30 -55.42 23.70
N LYS A 29 11.40 -54.09 23.92
CA LYS A 29 12.34 -53.05 23.42
C LYS A 29 13.82 -53.47 23.63
N PRO A 30 14.87 -52.75 23.15
CA PRO A 30 14.89 -51.32 22.73
C PRO A 30 15.75 -50.96 21.49
N ALA A 31 15.84 -49.66 21.20
CA ALA A 31 16.83 -49.08 20.28
C ALA A 31 18.15 -48.70 21.02
N PRO A 32 19.31 -48.67 20.34
CA PRO A 32 20.55 -48.10 20.85
C PRO A 32 21.00 -46.79 20.14
N LYS A 33 22.00 -46.14 20.74
CA LYS A 33 22.55 -44.80 20.41
C LYS A 33 23.69 -44.87 19.38
N PRO A 34 24.08 -43.76 18.71
CA PRO A 34 25.34 -43.68 17.99
C PRO A 34 26.54 -43.67 18.95
N VAL A 35 27.65 -44.30 18.53
CA VAL A 35 28.97 -44.27 19.19
C VAL A 35 30.04 -44.04 18.12
N ALA A 36 31.13 -43.36 18.48
CA ALA A 36 32.21 -42.99 17.55
C ALA A 36 33.22 -44.14 17.32
N GLU A 37 34.09 -44.00 16.30
CA GLU A 37 35.57 -44.17 16.36
C GLU A 37 36.22 -44.52 14.98
N LYS A 38 37.13 -43.63 14.55
CA LYS A 38 38.49 -43.91 14.00
C LYS A 38 38.78 -45.06 12.98
N LYS A 39 39.32 -44.62 11.82
CA LYS A 39 40.59 -45.05 11.17
C LYS A 39 40.78 -46.49 10.61
N THR A 40 40.89 -46.56 9.28
CA THR A 40 42.04 -47.10 8.47
C THR A 40 41.83 -46.64 7.02
N LYS A 41 42.71 -45.99 6.25
CA LYS A 41 44.18 -45.75 6.19
C LYS A 41 45.01 -46.85 5.48
N LYS A 42 45.14 -46.74 4.15
CA LYS A 42 46.30 -47.07 3.26
C LYS A 42 45.87 -47.04 1.77
N ASP A 43 46.72 -46.81 0.75
CA ASP A 43 48.16 -46.52 0.74
C ASP A 43 48.60 -45.67 -0.49
N HIS A 44 49.79 -45.03 -0.41
CA HIS A 44 50.64 -44.53 -1.53
C HIS A 44 50.14 -43.36 -2.43
N LYS A 45 50.97 -42.49 -3.03
CA LYS A 45 52.44 -42.21 -2.97
C LYS A 45 52.76 -40.79 -3.51
N LYS A 46 53.67 -40.03 -2.85
CA LYS A 46 54.56 -38.89 -3.31
C LYS A 46 53.99 -37.80 -4.27
N THR A 47 54.27 -36.50 -4.15
CA THR A 47 55.52 -35.77 -3.82
C THR A 47 55.27 -34.35 -3.22
N GLY A 48 56.29 -33.78 -2.56
CA GLY A 48 56.62 -32.34 -2.70
C GLY A 48 56.13 -31.30 -1.67
N GLY A 49 57.07 -30.57 -1.07
CA GLY A 49 56.94 -29.12 -0.80
C GLY A 49 56.28 -28.66 0.51
N SER A 50 57.05 -28.03 1.40
CA SER A 50 56.56 -27.40 2.64
C SER A 50 56.31 -25.89 2.51
N LYS A 51 55.23 -25.38 3.14
CA LYS A 51 55.30 -24.30 4.15
C LYS A 51 53.92 -24.08 4.80
N GLY A 52 53.81 -24.32 6.10
CA GLY A 52 52.63 -23.95 6.88
C GLY A 52 52.65 -22.47 7.25
N LEU A 53 51.51 -21.79 7.11
CA LEU A 53 51.31 -20.41 7.59
C LEU A 53 50.65 -20.45 8.97
N ASP A 54 51.28 -19.84 9.97
CA ASP A 54 50.71 -19.75 11.31
C ASP A 54 49.59 -18.70 11.34
N LEU A 55 48.35 -19.20 11.33
CA LEU A 55 47.13 -18.41 11.40
C LEU A 55 47.03 -17.57 12.69
N ARG A 56 47.65 -17.98 13.81
CA ARG A 56 47.66 -17.16 15.04
C ARG A 56 48.56 -15.94 14.89
N ALA A 57 49.76 -16.11 14.33
CA ALA A 57 50.67 -14.99 14.07
C ALA A 57 50.05 -13.94 13.11
N SER A 58 49.32 -14.41 12.08
CA SER A 58 48.57 -13.52 11.18
C SER A 58 47.43 -12.77 11.89
N LEU A 59 46.68 -13.44 12.78
CA LEU A 59 45.58 -12.83 13.53
C LEU A 59 46.07 -11.78 14.55
N GLU A 60 47.16 -12.07 15.26
CA GLU A 60 47.87 -11.12 16.13
C GLU A 60 48.30 -9.86 15.35
N LYS A 61 48.94 -10.07 14.19
CA LYS A 61 49.42 -8.98 13.34
C LYS A 61 48.26 -8.11 12.84
N ALA A 62 47.14 -8.71 12.44
CA ALA A 62 45.93 -8.00 12.03
C ALA A 62 45.34 -7.16 13.18
N LYS A 63 45.21 -7.72 14.39
CA LYS A 63 44.75 -6.99 15.59
C LYS A 63 45.63 -5.79 15.91
N LYS A 64 46.96 -5.95 15.80
CA LYS A 64 47.91 -4.85 16.01
C LYS A 64 47.73 -3.72 14.98
N THR A 65 47.60 -4.05 13.69
CA THR A 65 47.34 -3.06 12.63
C THR A 65 46.01 -2.31 12.86
N VAL A 66 44.94 -2.99 13.28
CA VAL A 66 43.66 -2.34 13.62
C VAL A 66 43.79 -1.38 14.81
N LYS A 67 44.60 -1.73 15.82
CA LYS A 67 44.88 -0.84 16.95
C LYS A 67 45.66 0.41 16.51
N GLU A 68 46.72 0.23 15.72
CA GLU A 68 47.53 1.33 15.17
C GLU A 68 46.71 2.26 14.24
N LEU A 69 45.72 1.73 13.52
CA LEU A 69 44.77 2.52 12.74
C LEU A 69 43.81 3.35 13.62
N LYS A 70 43.27 2.79 14.70
CA LYS A 70 42.44 3.54 15.67
C LYS A 70 43.25 4.63 16.40
N GLU A 71 44.50 4.36 16.74
CA GLU A 71 45.42 5.37 17.31
C GLU A 71 45.81 6.46 16.30
N ARG A 72 45.82 6.17 14.99
CA ARG A 72 46.01 7.20 13.93
C ARG A 72 44.76 8.04 13.68
N LEU A 73 43.56 7.46 13.75
CA LEU A 73 42.29 8.19 13.61
C LEU A 73 42.09 9.19 14.76
N THR A 74 42.20 8.73 16.01
CA THR A 74 42.08 9.58 17.20
C THR A 74 43.13 10.71 17.22
N ARG A 75 44.37 10.47 16.76
CA ARG A 75 45.38 11.53 16.60
C ARG A 75 45.04 12.54 15.49
N LYS A 76 44.34 12.13 14.43
CA LYS A 76 43.80 13.06 13.42
C LYS A 76 42.73 13.95 14.04
N GLU A 77 41.78 13.38 14.78
CA GLU A 77 40.69 14.10 15.45
C GLU A 77 41.18 15.08 16.52
N SER A 78 42.22 14.74 17.29
CA SER A 78 42.83 15.71 18.21
C SER A 78 43.48 16.88 17.46
N SER A 79 44.06 16.64 16.28
CA SER A 79 44.70 17.69 15.48
C SER A 79 43.69 18.64 14.80
N SER A 80 42.51 18.16 14.42
CA SER A 80 41.44 19.02 13.90
C SER A 80 40.77 19.82 15.03
N LYS A 81 40.54 19.21 16.21
CA LYS A 81 40.02 19.93 17.39
C LYS A 81 40.97 21.04 17.87
N GLN A 82 42.29 20.81 17.87
CA GLN A 82 43.27 21.87 18.19
C GLN A 82 43.29 23.02 17.17
N LYS A 83 43.07 22.73 15.88
CA LYS A 83 42.94 23.78 14.86
C LYS A 83 41.66 24.61 15.05
N ALA A 84 40.53 23.98 15.39
CA ALA A 84 39.29 24.69 15.69
C ALA A 84 39.43 25.65 16.90
N SER A 85 39.99 25.18 18.02
CA SER A 85 40.17 26.02 19.21
C SER A 85 41.05 27.25 18.97
N SER A 86 42.04 27.15 18.06
CA SER A 86 42.92 28.27 17.72
C SER A 86 42.27 29.40 16.90
N VAL A 87 41.04 29.20 16.41
CA VAL A 87 40.25 30.21 15.68
C VAL A 87 39.26 30.93 16.60
N GLN A 88 38.72 30.25 17.62
CA GLN A 88 37.75 30.85 18.56
C GLN A 88 38.39 31.82 19.57
N THR A 89 39.64 31.60 20.00
CA THR A 89 40.31 32.45 21.01
C THR A 89 40.93 33.74 20.43
N LYS A 90 40.26 34.40 19.47
CA LYS A 90 40.68 35.67 18.87
C LYS A 90 39.53 36.65 18.56
N LEU A 91 38.33 36.42 19.10
CA LEU A 91 37.14 37.24 18.85
C LEU A 91 36.50 37.87 20.09
N GLU A 92 37.07 37.68 21.29
CA GLU A 92 36.55 38.24 22.54
C GLU A 92 37.58 39.11 23.27
N GLU A 93 37.80 40.34 22.80
CA GLU A 93 38.34 41.44 23.60
C GLU A 93 38.06 42.81 22.95
N VAL A 94 38.22 43.90 23.73
CA VAL A 94 37.99 45.33 23.40
C VAL A 94 36.50 45.80 23.40
N PRO A 95 36.16 46.97 24.01
CA PRO A 95 34.80 47.20 24.54
C PRO A 95 33.88 48.17 23.76
N LYS A 96 32.60 48.19 24.17
CA LYS A 96 31.55 49.08 23.66
C LYS A 96 31.83 50.57 23.93
N SER A 97 31.70 51.42 22.92
CA SER A 97 31.38 52.86 23.09
C SER A 97 30.63 53.42 21.86
N PRO A 98 29.68 54.37 22.01
CA PRO A 98 28.74 54.72 20.95
C PRO A 98 29.13 55.99 20.16
N LYS A 99 29.32 55.87 18.84
CA LYS A 99 29.27 56.94 17.81
C LYS A 99 29.53 56.35 16.42
N LEU A 100 28.50 56.15 15.58
CA LEU A 100 28.58 56.23 14.10
C LEU A 100 27.25 56.00 13.32
N GLU A 101 26.07 56.19 13.92
CA GLU A 101 24.82 56.28 13.18
C GLU A 101 24.76 57.57 12.33
N LYS A 102 25.38 57.53 11.14
CA LYS A 102 25.12 58.39 9.95
C LYS A 102 26.14 58.12 8.82
N LYS A 103 26.20 56.90 8.27
CA LYS A 103 26.93 56.65 7.00
C LYS A 103 26.57 55.42 6.16
N TYR A 104 25.41 54.79 6.36
CA TYR A 104 25.06 53.51 5.69
C TYR A 104 23.84 53.53 4.74
N GLU A 105 23.24 54.69 4.44
CA GLU A 105 22.14 54.81 3.45
C GLU A 105 22.58 55.37 2.08
N SER A 106 23.85 55.78 1.90
CA SER A 106 24.31 56.48 0.69
C SER A 106 25.18 55.64 -0.26
N ARG A 107 25.05 54.31 -0.25
CA ARG A 107 25.76 53.38 -1.18
C ARG A 107 24.91 52.18 -1.61
N LYS A 108 23.78 52.44 -2.28
CA LYS A 108 23.06 51.40 -3.05
C LYS A 108 22.31 51.93 -4.30
N LYS A 109 22.92 52.92 -4.97
CA LYS A 109 22.65 53.33 -6.36
C LYS A 109 24.00 53.52 -7.06
N GLU A 110 23.98 53.52 -8.39
CA GLU A 110 25.15 53.66 -9.30
C GLU A 110 26.16 52.49 -9.30
N SER A 111 25.96 51.51 -10.19
CA SER A 111 27.03 50.91 -11.03
C SER A 111 26.50 49.79 -11.96
N PHE A 112 25.80 50.14 -13.06
CA PHE A 112 25.60 49.22 -14.21
C PHE A 112 25.19 49.99 -15.48
N SER A 113 26.18 50.55 -16.18
CA SER A 113 26.08 51.09 -17.54
C SER A 113 27.50 51.25 -18.11
N SER A 114 27.65 51.04 -19.43
CA SER A 114 28.92 50.78 -20.16
C SER A 114 29.73 49.59 -19.60
N TYR A 115 30.44 48.77 -20.39
CA TYR A 115 30.98 48.99 -21.73
C TYR A 115 30.44 48.03 -22.80
N SER A 116 30.41 48.52 -24.04
CA SER A 116 30.14 47.73 -25.25
C SER A 116 31.37 47.71 -26.13
N GLU A 117 31.99 46.55 -26.33
CA GLU A 117 33.03 46.39 -27.35
C GLU A 117 32.93 45.01 -27.99
N LYS A 118 33.04 44.97 -29.33
CA LYS A 118 32.91 43.76 -30.15
C LYS A 118 34.26 43.43 -30.78
N PRO A 119 34.83 42.23 -30.55
CA PRO A 119 35.84 41.70 -31.45
C PRO A 119 35.21 41.49 -32.83
N ARG A 120 35.81 42.08 -33.87
CA ARG A 120 35.65 41.55 -35.24
C ARG A 120 36.65 40.40 -35.38
N PHE A 121 36.19 39.28 -35.93
CA PHE A 121 37.05 38.30 -36.57
C PHE A 121 36.53 37.97 -37.96
N GLU A 122 37.43 37.53 -38.83
CA GLU A 122 37.27 37.63 -40.29
C GLU A 122 36.59 36.42 -40.93
N LYS A 123 36.17 36.58 -42.19
CA LYS A 123 35.55 35.52 -42.98
C LYS A 123 36.62 34.67 -43.67
N GLU A 124 37.10 33.63 -43.02
CA GLU A 124 37.69 32.50 -43.75
C GLU A 124 36.61 31.50 -44.18
N ARG A 125 36.71 31.01 -45.42
CA ARG A 125 35.89 29.93 -45.96
C ARG A 125 36.67 28.62 -45.88
N SER A 126 36.27 27.70 -45.00
CA SER A 126 36.75 26.32 -45.02
C SER A 126 35.61 25.33 -44.74
N SER A 127 35.82 24.06 -45.10
CA SER A 127 34.74 23.10 -45.35
C SER A 127 34.35 22.25 -44.14
N GLY A 128 33.15 22.51 -43.63
CA GLY A 128 32.15 21.53 -43.17
C GLY A 128 32.56 20.31 -42.34
N LYS A 129 32.04 20.26 -41.11
CA LYS A 129 31.55 19.03 -40.46
C LYS A 129 30.30 19.37 -39.63
N LYS A 130 29.42 18.38 -39.46
CA LYS A 130 28.09 18.58 -38.84
C LYS A 130 28.22 18.85 -37.34
N GLU A 131 27.46 19.82 -36.82
CA GLU A 131 27.27 20.00 -35.37
C GLU A 131 26.23 19.00 -34.84
N ASN A 132 26.54 18.35 -33.72
CA ASN A 132 25.61 17.44 -33.05
C ASN A 132 24.54 18.25 -32.30
N HIS A 133 23.40 18.46 -32.98
CA HIS A 133 22.14 18.99 -32.46
C HIS A 133 21.51 18.02 -31.44
N ILE A 134 20.74 18.54 -30.49
CA ILE A 134 19.88 17.72 -29.61
C ILE A 134 18.57 17.46 -30.37
N PRO A 135 18.06 16.22 -30.48
CA PRO A 135 16.76 15.96 -31.08
C PRO A 135 15.67 16.83 -30.43
N GLY A 136 14.89 17.55 -31.23
CA GLY A 136 13.74 18.34 -30.78
C GLY A 136 14.02 19.76 -30.23
N TYR A 137 15.26 20.11 -29.84
CA TYR A 137 15.53 21.34 -29.08
C TYR A 137 15.49 22.64 -29.91
N GLN A 138 14.29 23.12 -30.23
CA GLN A 138 14.02 24.43 -30.85
C GLN A 138 13.26 25.35 -29.89
N LYS A 139 13.96 26.29 -29.23
CA LYS A 139 13.33 27.35 -28.41
C LYS A 139 12.30 28.17 -29.22
N ARG A 140 11.00 27.84 -29.07
CA ARG A 140 9.88 28.57 -29.69
C ARG A 140 9.16 29.47 -28.68
N PHE A 141 9.80 30.59 -28.33
CA PHE A 141 9.08 31.73 -27.74
C PHE A 141 8.25 32.45 -28.82
N SER A 142 7.08 31.90 -29.17
CA SER A 142 6.15 32.52 -30.13
C SER A 142 4.69 32.12 -29.92
N ASN A 143 3.86 33.10 -29.54
CA ASN A 143 2.39 33.18 -29.64
C ASN A 143 1.54 31.90 -29.44
N ARG A 144 0.85 31.83 -28.29
CA ARG A 144 -0.21 30.85 -27.99
C ARG A 144 -1.42 31.04 -28.92
N ASN A 145 -1.65 30.11 -29.84
CA ASN A 145 -2.89 30.02 -30.62
C ASN A 145 -3.96 29.25 -29.82
N PHE A 146 -4.86 29.98 -29.16
CA PHE A 146 -6.04 29.41 -28.50
C PHE A 146 -7.02 28.82 -29.51
N SER A 147 -7.62 27.67 -29.21
CA SER A 147 -8.68 27.07 -30.02
C SER A 147 -9.99 27.86 -29.90
N HIS A 148 -10.94 27.56 -30.79
CA HIS A 148 -12.26 28.19 -30.73
C HIS A 148 -13.06 27.80 -29.46
N GLN A 149 -12.80 26.61 -28.88
CA GLN A 149 -13.44 26.15 -27.64
C GLN A 149 -12.84 26.83 -26.40
N ASP A 150 -11.55 27.17 -26.41
CA ASP A 150 -10.92 27.87 -25.27
C ASP A 150 -11.52 29.28 -25.08
N ARG A 151 -11.92 29.93 -26.17
CA ARG A 151 -12.58 31.25 -26.16
C ARG A 151 -13.98 31.22 -25.55
N GLU A 152 -14.69 30.09 -25.63
CA GLU A 152 -16.01 29.92 -25.00
C GLU A 152 -15.87 29.63 -23.50
N ARG A 153 -14.92 28.76 -23.11
CA ARG A 153 -14.56 28.50 -21.70
C ARG A 153 -14.15 29.77 -20.94
N ASP A 154 -13.52 30.72 -21.63
CA ASP A 154 -13.04 31.97 -21.03
C ASP A 154 -14.15 32.89 -20.47
N ASN A 155 -15.42 32.55 -20.73
CA ASN A 155 -16.58 33.24 -20.17
C ASN A 155 -17.11 32.68 -18.83
N GLU A 156 -16.64 31.54 -18.34
CA GLU A 156 -17.14 30.90 -17.11
C GLU A 156 -16.90 31.75 -15.83
N PRO A 157 -17.85 31.84 -14.88
CA PRO A 157 -17.70 32.66 -13.67
C PRO A 157 -16.47 32.30 -12.82
N GLY A 158 -16.21 31.01 -12.60
CA GLY A 158 -15.03 30.54 -11.85
C GLY A 158 -13.71 30.95 -12.51
N ARG A 159 -13.62 30.84 -13.84
CA ARG A 159 -12.44 31.27 -14.63
C ARG A 159 -12.19 32.79 -14.49
N LYS A 160 -13.26 33.58 -14.44
CA LYS A 160 -13.21 35.05 -14.22
C LYS A 160 -12.84 35.42 -12.78
N LEU A 161 -13.41 34.75 -11.77
CA LEU A 161 -13.06 34.94 -10.35
C LEU A 161 -11.59 34.62 -10.09
N LEU A 162 -11.08 33.48 -10.58
CA LEU A 162 -9.66 33.11 -10.43
C LEU A 162 -8.72 34.07 -11.16
N LYS A 163 -9.12 34.68 -12.28
CA LYS A 163 -8.35 35.79 -12.91
C LYS A 163 -8.39 37.06 -12.05
N PHE A 164 -9.53 37.37 -11.43
CA PHE A 164 -9.67 38.54 -10.56
C PHE A 164 -8.87 38.42 -9.25
N PHE A 165 -8.87 37.25 -8.62
CA PHE A 165 -8.09 37.00 -7.40
C PHE A 165 -6.60 37.16 -7.70
N ARG A 166 -6.07 36.55 -8.76
CA ARG A 166 -4.67 36.75 -9.19
C ARG A 166 -4.32 38.21 -9.49
N ALA A 167 -5.23 39.01 -10.06
CA ALA A 167 -5.02 40.45 -10.26
C ALA A 167 -5.07 41.30 -8.96
N ASN A 168 -5.52 40.71 -7.85
CA ASN A 168 -5.73 41.37 -6.56
C ASN A 168 -5.16 40.58 -5.37
N ALA A 169 -4.20 39.69 -5.63
CA ALA A 169 -3.50 38.92 -4.62
C ALA A 169 -2.87 39.86 -3.57
N GLY A 170 -3.05 39.52 -2.28
CA GLY A 170 -2.62 40.35 -1.15
C GLY A 170 -3.48 41.60 -0.88
N LYS A 171 -4.63 41.78 -1.55
CA LYS A 171 -5.54 42.92 -1.33
C LYS A 171 -6.82 42.51 -0.63
N VAL A 172 -7.43 43.47 0.07
CA VAL A 172 -8.80 43.36 0.59
C VAL A 172 -9.77 43.97 -0.43
N VAL A 173 -10.84 43.25 -0.76
CA VAL A 173 -11.87 43.65 -1.75
C VAL A 173 -13.25 43.52 -1.11
N SER A 174 -14.22 44.38 -1.47
CA SER A 174 -15.59 44.23 -0.97
C SER A 174 -16.34 43.07 -1.64
N GLU A 175 -17.14 42.32 -0.88
CA GLU A 175 -18.01 41.24 -1.38
C GLU A 175 -18.90 41.75 -2.54
N GLN A 176 -19.43 42.97 -2.40
CA GLN A 176 -20.29 43.61 -3.39
C GLN A 176 -19.56 43.93 -4.72
N GLU A 177 -18.26 44.22 -4.68
CA GLU A 177 -17.44 44.47 -5.87
C GLU A 177 -17.13 43.17 -6.63
N VAL A 178 -16.84 42.08 -5.91
CA VAL A 178 -16.69 40.74 -6.51
C VAL A 178 -18.01 40.29 -7.15
N TYR A 179 -19.11 40.42 -6.41
CA TYR A 179 -20.44 40.05 -6.88
C TYR A 179 -20.86 40.84 -8.14
N SER A 180 -20.75 42.17 -8.09
CA SER A 180 -21.21 43.05 -9.17
C SER A 180 -20.35 43.00 -10.44
N ARG A 181 -19.08 42.60 -10.37
CA ARG A 181 -18.22 42.48 -11.57
C ARG A 181 -18.33 41.13 -12.28
N PHE A 182 -18.52 40.03 -11.55
CA PHE A 182 -18.38 38.68 -12.13
C PHE A 182 -19.68 37.91 -12.28
N LEU A 183 -20.72 38.28 -11.52
CA LEU A 183 -21.96 37.49 -11.44
C LEU A 183 -23.22 38.33 -11.75
N ALA A 184 -23.12 39.67 -11.82
CA ALA A 184 -24.22 40.55 -12.19
C ALA A 184 -24.31 40.82 -13.70
N GLN A 185 -24.67 39.80 -14.50
CA GLN A 185 -25.14 39.98 -15.88
C GLN A 185 -26.61 39.57 -16.07
N ALA A 186 -27.47 40.01 -15.14
CA ALA A 186 -28.92 39.91 -15.27
C ALA A 186 -29.61 41.24 -14.89
N GLY A 187 -30.46 41.76 -15.78
CA GLY A 187 -31.60 42.60 -15.40
C GLY A 187 -31.36 44.03 -14.90
N LYS A 188 -30.75 44.92 -15.70
CA LYS A 188 -31.07 46.37 -15.62
C LYS A 188 -32.38 46.71 -16.36
N LYS A 189 -33.40 45.86 -16.19
CA LYS A 189 -34.78 46.03 -16.67
C LYS A 189 -35.75 45.48 -15.61
N GLN A 190 -36.94 46.06 -15.53
CA GLN A 190 -38.00 45.68 -14.59
C GLN A 190 -38.95 44.68 -15.28
N GLY A 191 -39.42 43.67 -14.55
CA GLY A 191 -40.31 42.66 -15.14
C GLY A 191 -40.87 41.65 -14.14
N HIS A 192 -40.24 40.47 -14.08
CA HIS A 192 -40.94 39.22 -13.85
C HIS A 192 -40.38 38.34 -12.72
N ARG A 193 -41.26 37.50 -12.17
CA ARG A 193 -40.98 36.55 -11.07
C ARG A 193 -39.84 35.58 -11.39
N ARG A 194 -39.68 35.22 -12.68
CA ARG A 194 -38.63 34.34 -13.19
C ARG A 194 -37.24 34.97 -13.06
N GLU A 195 -37.10 36.23 -13.45
CA GLU A 195 -35.82 36.97 -13.42
C GLU A 195 -35.30 37.11 -11.97
N ARG A 196 -36.20 37.30 -11.00
CA ARG A 196 -35.85 37.31 -9.57
C ARG A 196 -35.33 35.96 -9.07
N TRP A 197 -35.91 34.85 -9.55
CA TRP A 197 -35.44 33.50 -9.19
C TRP A 197 -34.09 33.21 -9.84
N GLU A 198 -33.92 33.50 -11.13
CA GLU A 198 -32.66 33.33 -11.85
C GLU A 198 -31.52 34.16 -11.21
N ALA A 199 -31.79 35.41 -10.78
CA ALA A 199 -30.83 36.23 -10.06
C ALA A 199 -30.53 35.74 -8.63
N GLN A 200 -31.50 35.11 -7.95
CA GLN A 200 -31.30 34.49 -6.63
C GLN A 200 -30.50 33.19 -6.72
N GLU A 201 -30.70 32.41 -7.78
CA GLU A 201 -29.95 31.19 -8.05
C GLU A 201 -28.50 31.48 -8.44
N GLN A 202 -28.27 32.49 -9.29
CA GLN A 202 -26.94 33.05 -9.55
C GLN A 202 -26.27 33.55 -8.26
N LYS A 203 -27.03 34.14 -7.33
CA LYS A 203 -26.50 34.54 -6.02
C LYS A 203 -26.08 33.35 -5.16
N ARG A 204 -26.84 32.25 -5.18
CA ARG A 204 -26.50 31.03 -4.44
C ARG A 204 -25.20 30.41 -4.96
N SER A 205 -25.14 30.16 -6.26
CA SER A 205 -23.93 29.62 -6.90
C SER A 205 -22.69 30.51 -6.72
N ALA A 206 -22.86 31.85 -6.72
CA ALA A 206 -21.79 32.78 -6.37
C ALA A 206 -21.19 32.52 -4.98
N LEU A 207 -22.05 32.37 -3.96
CA LEU A 207 -21.62 32.19 -2.57
C LEU A 207 -21.02 30.80 -2.34
N GLU A 208 -21.56 29.77 -2.99
CA GLU A 208 -20.99 28.41 -3.01
C GLU A 208 -19.56 28.41 -3.59
N LEU A 209 -19.32 29.15 -4.67
CA LEU A 209 -17.98 29.31 -5.25
C LEU A 209 -17.01 30.06 -4.33
N LEU A 210 -17.47 31.09 -3.62
CA LEU A 210 -16.62 31.83 -2.68
C LEU A 210 -16.28 30.97 -1.45
N ALA A 211 -17.26 30.27 -0.86
CA ALA A 211 -17.01 29.34 0.23
C ALA A 211 -16.07 28.19 -0.16
N PHE A 212 -16.15 27.71 -1.40
CA PHE A 212 -15.20 26.75 -1.95
C PHE A 212 -13.77 27.33 -2.03
N PHE A 213 -13.58 28.52 -2.62
CA PHE A 213 -12.25 29.13 -2.70
C PHE A 213 -11.68 29.59 -1.35
N GLU A 214 -12.53 29.79 -0.34
CA GLU A 214 -12.13 29.98 1.07
C GLU A 214 -11.66 28.67 1.71
N LYS A 215 -12.40 27.56 1.55
CA LYS A 215 -11.98 26.22 2.01
C LYS A 215 -10.62 25.82 1.46
N GLU A 216 -10.36 26.12 0.17
CA GLU A 216 -9.09 25.83 -0.49
C GLU A 216 -8.03 26.92 -0.28
N GLY A 217 -8.24 27.87 0.64
CA GLY A 217 -7.21 28.81 1.12
C GLY A 217 -6.82 29.95 0.17
N LEU A 218 -7.50 30.14 -0.96
CA LEU A 218 -7.19 31.20 -1.94
C LEU A 218 -7.71 32.58 -1.49
N ILE A 219 -8.73 32.60 -0.64
CA ILE A 219 -9.37 33.80 -0.08
C ILE A 219 -9.78 33.56 1.38
N GLU A 220 -10.14 34.63 2.09
CA GLU A 220 -10.71 34.60 3.45
C GLU A 220 -11.85 35.63 3.55
N ILE A 221 -13.03 35.22 4.04
CA ILE A 221 -14.28 36.00 4.00
C ILE A 221 -14.57 36.64 5.36
N GLN A 222 -14.08 37.85 5.56
CA GLN A 222 -14.36 38.64 6.75
C GLN A 222 -15.61 39.51 6.57
N ARG A 223 -16.78 39.00 7.01
CA ARG A 223 -18.11 39.67 7.10
C ARG A 223 -18.73 40.16 5.77
N LYS A 224 -18.09 41.12 5.10
CA LYS A 224 -18.50 41.76 3.83
C LYS A 224 -17.30 42.13 2.94
N SER A 225 -16.11 41.64 3.30
CA SER A 225 -14.85 41.88 2.63
C SER A 225 -14.10 40.56 2.49
N LEU A 226 -13.50 40.34 1.32
CA LEU A 226 -12.65 39.21 1.04
C LEU A 226 -11.20 39.68 1.13
N ILE A 227 -10.39 39.00 1.94
CA ILE A 227 -8.93 39.10 1.86
C ILE A 227 -8.49 38.08 0.82
N ILE A 228 -7.88 38.54 -0.26
CA ILE A 228 -7.37 37.65 -1.32
C ILE A 228 -5.92 37.30 -0.95
N ARG A 229 -5.62 36.01 -0.80
CA ARG A 229 -4.29 35.58 -0.34
C ARG A 229 -3.22 35.89 -1.41
N PRO A 230 -1.95 36.15 -1.01
CA PRO A 230 -0.88 36.48 -1.96
C PRO A 230 -0.50 35.26 -2.82
N GLU A 231 -0.43 34.09 -2.19
CA GLU A 231 -0.42 32.80 -2.86
C GLU A 231 -1.77 32.54 -3.52
N GLN A 232 -1.73 32.07 -4.77
CA GLN A 232 -2.89 31.80 -5.62
C GLN A 232 -2.73 30.45 -6.35
N THR A 233 -1.99 29.55 -5.73
CA THR A 233 -1.63 28.21 -6.18
C THR A 233 -2.04 27.20 -5.11
N LEU A 234 -2.17 25.94 -5.49
CA LEU A 234 -2.66 24.84 -4.66
C LEU A 234 -1.67 23.68 -4.71
N HIS A 235 -1.50 22.97 -3.60
CA HIS A 235 -0.57 21.84 -3.49
C HIS A 235 -1.34 20.52 -3.41
N GLY A 236 -0.98 19.56 -4.26
CA GLY A 236 -1.63 18.25 -4.27
C GLY A 236 -0.80 17.16 -4.95
N THR A 237 -1.11 15.91 -4.63
CA THR A 237 -0.45 14.73 -5.23
C THR A 237 -1.16 14.36 -6.52
N ILE A 238 -0.43 14.26 -7.64
CA ILE A 238 -1.00 14.01 -8.96
C ILE A 238 -1.10 12.51 -9.31
N VAL A 239 -2.26 12.12 -9.84
CA VAL A 239 -2.53 10.82 -10.44
C VAL A 239 -2.73 11.03 -11.93
N LEU A 240 -1.95 10.36 -12.77
CA LEU A 240 -2.01 10.45 -14.23
C LEU A 240 -2.75 9.27 -14.85
N SER A 241 -3.48 9.55 -15.92
CA SER A 241 -4.05 8.56 -16.82
C SER A 241 -3.04 8.18 -17.91
N ARG A 242 -3.22 7.01 -18.55
CA ARG A 242 -2.42 6.57 -19.71
C ARG A 242 -2.50 7.52 -20.91
N LYS A 243 -3.46 8.46 -20.95
CA LYS A 243 -3.58 9.51 -21.98
C LYS A 243 -2.85 10.81 -21.60
N GLY A 244 -2.17 10.85 -20.45
CA GLY A 244 -1.35 11.98 -19.99
C GLY A 244 -2.11 13.08 -19.23
N ASP A 245 -3.45 13.05 -19.24
CA ASP A 245 -4.29 13.87 -18.36
C ASP A 245 -4.28 13.32 -16.93
N GLY A 246 -4.57 14.17 -15.94
CA GLY A 246 -4.46 13.78 -14.53
C GLY A 246 -5.46 14.44 -13.61
N PHE A 247 -5.49 13.94 -12.38
CA PHE A 247 -6.19 14.53 -11.25
C PHE A 247 -5.20 14.72 -10.11
N ALA A 248 -5.04 15.94 -9.61
CA ALA A 248 -4.29 16.20 -8.39
C ALA A 248 -5.23 16.29 -7.20
N LYS A 249 -4.92 15.54 -6.14
CA LYS A 249 -5.70 15.54 -4.90
C LYS A 249 -5.03 16.46 -3.88
N LEU A 250 -5.77 17.47 -3.44
CA LEU A 250 -5.36 18.43 -2.42
C LEU A 250 -5.48 17.82 -1.03
N THR A 251 -4.78 18.38 -0.04
CA THR A 251 -4.85 17.97 1.37
C THR A 251 -6.26 18.05 1.95
N THR A 252 -7.07 18.99 1.45
CA THR A 252 -8.49 19.22 1.76
C THR A 252 -9.45 18.15 1.22
N GLY A 253 -8.90 17.10 0.58
CA GLY A 253 -9.64 16.05 -0.12
C GLY A 253 -10.12 16.41 -1.53
N THR A 254 -10.08 17.70 -1.90
CA THR A 254 -10.58 18.23 -3.19
C THR A 254 -9.73 17.74 -4.37
N GLU A 255 -10.39 17.41 -5.50
CA GLU A 255 -9.74 16.99 -6.74
C GLU A 255 -9.67 18.13 -7.77
N VAL A 256 -8.49 18.33 -8.34
CA VAL A 256 -8.23 19.24 -9.46
C VAL A 256 -7.97 18.44 -10.72
N PHE A 257 -8.79 18.60 -11.76
CA PHE A 257 -8.54 18.02 -13.08
C PHE A 257 -7.47 18.84 -13.83
N ILE A 258 -6.49 18.14 -14.39
CA ILE A 258 -5.35 18.73 -15.10
C ILE A 258 -5.29 18.08 -16.50
N PRO A 259 -5.73 18.78 -17.56
CA PRO A 259 -5.64 18.27 -18.93
C PRO A 259 -4.20 17.91 -19.34
N ALA A 260 -4.03 16.94 -20.23
CA ALA A 260 -2.72 16.38 -20.60
C ALA A 260 -1.68 17.40 -21.08
N GLN A 261 -2.11 18.51 -21.68
CA GLN A 261 -1.25 19.62 -22.12
C GLN A 261 -0.77 20.53 -20.97
N TYR A 262 -1.24 20.31 -19.74
CA TYR A 262 -1.01 21.13 -18.55
C TYR A 262 -0.47 20.31 -17.35
N THR A 263 -0.13 19.03 -17.53
CA THR A 263 0.53 18.21 -16.50
C THR A 263 2.04 18.45 -16.42
N SER A 264 2.61 19.25 -17.34
CA SER A 264 4.02 19.64 -17.34
C SER A 264 4.96 18.42 -17.30
N SER A 265 6.06 18.47 -16.54
CA SER A 265 6.99 17.37 -16.33
C SER A 265 6.54 16.35 -15.28
N ALA A 266 5.32 16.47 -14.74
CA ALA A 266 4.87 15.62 -13.65
C ALA A 266 4.74 14.15 -14.05
N ILE A 267 4.86 13.28 -13.05
CA ILE A 267 4.62 11.84 -13.14
C ILE A 267 3.63 11.38 -12.06
N GLN A 268 3.28 10.08 -12.10
CA GLN A 268 2.45 9.44 -11.09
C GLN A 268 3.02 9.63 -9.67
N GLY A 269 2.23 10.24 -8.78
CA GLY A 269 2.59 10.45 -7.38
C GLY A 269 3.38 11.72 -7.07
N ASP A 270 3.72 12.55 -8.06
CA ASP A 270 4.40 13.83 -7.81
C ASP A 270 3.53 14.77 -6.95
N LEU A 271 4.15 15.40 -5.95
CA LEU A 271 3.57 16.55 -5.27
C LEU A 271 3.81 17.78 -6.17
N VAL A 272 2.73 18.38 -6.67
CA VAL A 272 2.77 19.46 -7.66
C VAL A 272 2.22 20.77 -7.11
N GLU A 273 2.78 21.88 -7.58
CA GLU A 273 2.16 23.20 -7.48
C GLU A 273 1.22 23.41 -8.66
N ILE A 274 -0.04 23.73 -8.35
CA ILE A 274 -1.14 23.79 -9.31
C ILE A 274 -1.67 25.22 -9.35
N LEU A 275 -1.71 25.82 -10.53
CA LEU A 275 -2.43 27.04 -10.79
C LEU A 275 -3.91 26.71 -11.08
N PRO A 276 -4.87 27.03 -10.19
CA PRO A 276 -6.29 26.89 -10.51
C PRO A 276 -6.66 27.79 -11.70
N THR A 277 -7.15 27.19 -12.78
CA THR A 277 -7.44 27.89 -14.04
C THR A 277 -8.92 28.25 -14.19
N GLY A 278 -9.84 27.37 -13.78
CA GLY A 278 -11.28 27.47 -13.98
C GLY A 278 -12.05 26.36 -13.27
N ILE A 279 -13.34 26.21 -13.55
CA ILE A 279 -14.16 25.09 -13.08
C ILE A 279 -14.76 24.43 -14.30
N GLY A 280 -14.39 23.17 -14.54
CA GLY A 280 -14.70 22.44 -15.75
C GLY A 280 -16.07 21.76 -15.74
N ARG A 281 -16.28 20.93 -16.76
CA ARG A 281 -17.52 20.16 -16.94
C ARG A 281 -17.80 19.30 -15.69
N LYS A 282 -19.06 19.28 -15.26
CA LYS A 282 -19.55 18.67 -14.00
C LYS A 282 -19.05 19.34 -12.70
N GLY A 283 -18.50 20.56 -12.76
CA GLY A 283 -18.21 21.36 -11.56
C GLY A 283 -16.90 21.03 -10.82
N LYS A 284 -16.03 20.17 -11.38
CA LYS A 284 -14.68 19.95 -10.82
C LYS A 284 -13.76 21.13 -11.12
N LEU A 285 -12.84 21.44 -10.20
CA LEU A 285 -11.80 22.46 -10.37
C LEU A 285 -10.84 22.04 -11.52
N GLU A 286 -10.52 22.94 -12.45
CA GLU A 286 -9.51 22.73 -13.51
C GLU A 286 -8.21 23.46 -13.16
N GLY A 287 -7.05 22.83 -13.36
CA GLY A 287 -5.72 23.37 -13.02
C GLY A 287 -4.63 23.14 -14.07
N GLU A 288 -3.49 23.80 -13.87
CA GLU A 288 -2.25 23.68 -14.65
C GLU A 288 -1.07 23.49 -13.69
N VAL A 289 -0.20 22.49 -13.92
CA VAL A 289 1.01 22.27 -13.10
C VAL A 289 2.04 23.34 -13.43
N LEU A 290 2.42 24.14 -12.44
CA LEU A 290 3.52 25.10 -12.55
C LEU A 290 4.87 24.43 -12.32
N SER A 291 4.98 23.64 -11.25
CA SER A 291 6.22 23.04 -10.79
C SER A 291 5.95 21.70 -10.10
N VAL A 292 6.97 20.84 -10.05
CA VAL A 292 6.99 19.63 -9.22
C VAL A 292 7.76 19.96 -7.95
N LEU A 293 7.07 19.96 -6.81
CA LEU A 293 7.65 20.30 -5.51
C LEU A 293 8.41 19.13 -4.88
N ARG A 294 7.93 17.90 -5.11
CA ARG A 294 8.61 16.66 -4.71
C ARG A 294 8.21 15.53 -5.66
N ARG A 295 9.16 14.73 -6.11
CA ARG A 295 8.88 13.56 -6.96
C ARG A 295 8.11 12.48 -6.18
N GLY A 296 7.22 11.76 -6.87
CA GLY A 296 6.47 10.62 -6.31
C GLY A 296 7.33 9.38 -6.08
N ARG A 297 8.42 9.25 -6.85
CA ARG A 297 9.51 8.30 -6.60
C ARG A 297 10.87 8.86 -6.97
N GLU A 298 11.92 8.35 -6.34
CA GLU A 298 13.29 8.81 -6.60
C GLU A 298 13.99 8.01 -7.71
N LEU A 299 13.71 6.70 -7.81
CA LEU A 299 14.43 5.76 -8.68
C LEU A 299 13.58 5.25 -9.84
N TYR A 300 14.22 5.08 -11.00
CA TYR A 300 13.60 4.75 -12.28
C TYR A 300 14.45 3.75 -13.05
N ARG A 301 13.80 2.81 -13.76
CA ARG A 301 14.45 1.86 -14.65
C ARG A 301 14.43 2.39 -16.09
N MET A 302 15.58 2.86 -16.56
CA MET A 302 15.78 3.35 -17.92
C MET A 302 16.53 2.29 -18.75
N LYS A 303 15.95 1.84 -19.86
CA LYS A 303 16.61 0.94 -20.81
C LYS A 303 17.28 1.74 -21.92
N VAL A 304 18.59 1.55 -22.11
CA VAL A 304 19.36 2.30 -23.12
C VAL A 304 18.91 1.91 -24.54
N THR A 305 18.50 2.91 -25.32
CA THR A 305 18.09 2.79 -26.73
C THR A 305 19.13 3.37 -27.69
N GLU A 306 19.80 4.47 -27.35
CA GLU A 306 20.85 5.10 -28.17
C GLU A 306 22.09 5.51 -27.34
N LYS A 307 23.30 5.29 -27.86
CA LYS A 307 24.58 5.72 -27.27
C LYS A 307 25.26 6.76 -28.16
N ALA A 308 24.92 8.03 -28.01
CA ALA A 308 25.48 9.13 -28.78
C ALA A 308 26.83 9.64 -28.22
N ASN A 309 27.48 10.57 -28.94
CA ASN A 309 28.77 11.15 -28.54
C ASN A 309 28.68 12.13 -27.35
N LYS A 310 27.49 12.65 -27.01
CA LYS A 310 27.28 13.62 -25.92
C LYS A 310 26.32 13.11 -24.82
N PHE A 311 25.43 12.20 -25.17
CA PHE A 311 24.31 11.75 -24.36
C PHE A 311 24.12 10.24 -24.56
N ILE A 312 23.52 9.58 -23.58
CA ILE A 312 22.95 8.24 -23.71
C ILE A 312 21.43 8.44 -23.60
N ILE A 313 20.64 7.87 -24.50
CA ILE A 313 19.17 7.96 -24.50
C ILE A 313 18.61 6.59 -24.11
N GLY A 314 17.51 6.58 -23.36
CA GLY A 314 16.80 5.36 -23.02
C GLY A 314 15.32 5.59 -22.73
N THR A 315 14.51 4.53 -22.86
CA THR A 315 13.08 4.53 -22.54
C THR A 315 12.85 4.07 -21.10
N PHE A 316 11.84 4.63 -20.44
CA PHE A 316 11.43 4.16 -19.11
C PHE A 316 10.64 2.86 -19.19
N LEU A 317 11.02 1.89 -18.35
CA LEU A 317 10.34 0.59 -18.23
C LEU A 317 9.21 0.58 -17.19
N ASP A 318 9.10 1.65 -16.38
CA ASP A 318 8.26 1.70 -15.19
C ASP A 318 7.36 2.96 -15.10
N MET A 319 7.21 3.70 -16.20
CA MET A 319 6.24 4.81 -16.32
C MET A 319 5.02 4.38 -17.14
N GLU A 320 3.81 4.50 -16.59
CA GLU A 320 2.58 4.05 -17.26
C GLU A 320 2.02 5.04 -18.32
N ALA A 321 2.67 6.19 -18.51
CA ALA A 321 2.14 7.33 -19.26
C ALA A 321 2.90 7.58 -20.58
N GLY A 322 2.82 6.62 -21.50
CA GLY A 322 3.38 6.69 -22.86
C GLY A 322 4.87 6.40 -22.95
N GLU A 323 5.42 6.48 -24.16
CA GLU A 323 6.87 6.37 -24.44
C GLU A 323 7.59 7.62 -23.90
N LYS A 324 7.83 7.65 -22.58
CA LYS A 324 8.70 8.64 -21.94
C LYS A 324 10.14 8.19 -22.05
N GLU A 325 10.99 9.09 -22.51
CA GLU A 325 12.43 8.88 -22.68
C GLU A 325 13.21 9.71 -21.68
N ALA A 326 14.45 9.31 -21.41
CA ALA A 326 15.43 10.13 -20.74
C ALA A 326 16.74 10.21 -21.53
N PHE A 327 17.44 11.33 -21.33
CA PHE A 327 18.83 11.48 -21.71
C PHE A 327 19.70 11.60 -20.46
N LEU A 328 20.81 10.88 -20.50
CA LEU A 328 21.88 10.87 -19.51
C LEU A 328 23.09 11.60 -20.12
N PRO A 329 23.45 12.80 -19.63
CA PRO A 329 24.60 13.54 -20.16
C PRO A 329 25.89 12.77 -19.90
N ARG A 330 26.63 12.40 -20.96
CA ARG A 330 27.88 11.63 -20.81
C ARG A 330 28.93 12.34 -19.96
N LYS A 331 28.87 13.68 -19.88
CA LYS A 331 29.72 14.49 -19.00
C LYS A 331 29.46 14.31 -17.50
N SER A 332 28.31 13.76 -17.10
CA SER A 332 28.02 13.42 -15.70
C SER A 332 28.62 12.07 -15.28
N LEU A 333 29.11 11.28 -16.25
CA LEU A 333 29.66 9.94 -16.05
C LEU A 333 31.19 9.95 -16.08
N LEU A 334 31.80 9.14 -15.23
CA LEU A 334 33.21 8.74 -15.36
C LEU A 334 33.44 8.05 -16.71
N GLN A 335 34.63 8.20 -17.28
CA GLN A 335 34.93 7.68 -18.63
C GLN A 335 34.66 6.18 -18.73
N ASP A 336 35.13 5.40 -17.74
CA ASP A 336 34.99 3.95 -17.71
C ASP A 336 33.50 3.53 -17.76
N LEU A 337 32.63 4.20 -16.98
CA LEU A 337 31.17 3.99 -17.01
C LEU A 337 30.54 4.35 -18.36
N GLN A 338 31.02 5.41 -19.03
CA GLN A 338 30.51 5.75 -20.37
C GLN A 338 30.81 4.66 -21.40
N ASP A 339 31.92 3.95 -21.24
CA ASP A 339 32.33 2.90 -22.17
C ASP A 339 31.70 1.54 -21.79
N GLU A 340 31.49 1.29 -20.49
CA GLU A 340 30.76 0.13 -19.95
C GLU A 340 29.27 0.09 -20.30
N ILE A 341 28.54 1.23 -20.28
CA ILE A 341 27.10 1.26 -20.60
C ILE A 341 26.85 0.95 -22.09
N ASN A 342 26.09 -0.10 -22.40
CA ASN A 342 25.75 -0.54 -23.75
C ASN A 342 24.26 -0.33 -24.11
N ILE A 343 23.95 -0.45 -25.41
CA ILE A 343 22.56 -0.41 -25.89
C ILE A 343 21.86 -1.72 -25.49
N GLY A 344 20.70 -1.59 -24.85
CA GLY A 344 19.94 -2.70 -24.28
C GLY A 344 20.05 -2.84 -22.77
N ASP A 345 21.08 -2.24 -22.14
CA ASP A 345 21.28 -2.27 -20.69
C ASP A 345 20.14 -1.56 -19.95
N VAL A 346 19.81 -2.05 -18.74
CA VAL A 346 18.85 -1.41 -17.84
C VAL A 346 19.62 -0.72 -16.71
N LEU A 347 19.51 0.61 -16.69
CA LEU A 347 20.16 1.47 -15.70
C LEU A 347 19.11 1.91 -14.67
N VAL A 348 19.54 2.00 -13.41
CA VAL A 348 18.79 2.71 -12.37
C VAL A 348 19.23 4.17 -12.40
N VAL A 349 18.28 5.08 -12.56
CA VAL A 349 18.51 6.53 -12.65
C VAL A 349 17.61 7.30 -11.70
N THR A 350 18.01 8.51 -11.32
CA THR A 350 17.13 9.55 -10.76
C THR A 350 16.76 10.56 -11.87
N LEU A 351 15.69 11.33 -11.65
CA LEU A 351 15.32 12.46 -12.52
C LEU A 351 15.75 13.79 -11.88
N ASP A 352 16.12 14.76 -12.71
CA ASP A 352 16.16 16.15 -12.29
C ASP A 352 14.72 16.67 -11.98
N SER A 353 14.62 17.57 -11.02
CA SER A 353 13.41 18.32 -10.65
C SER A 353 13.38 19.73 -11.26
N GLU A 354 14.53 20.33 -11.57
CA GLU A 354 14.65 21.71 -12.08
C GLU A 354 14.71 21.78 -13.62
N ALA A 355 14.98 20.65 -14.30
CA ALA A 355 15.07 20.60 -15.75
C ALA A 355 13.78 21.06 -16.47
N SER A 356 13.94 21.92 -17.49
CA SER A 356 12.82 22.34 -18.34
C SER A 356 12.56 21.31 -19.44
N HIS A 357 11.51 20.51 -19.28
CA HIS A 357 11.18 19.41 -20.19
C HIS A 357 10.32 19.85 -21.38
N GLU A 358 10.71 19.47 -22.59
CA GLU A 358 9.86 19.49 -23.79
C GLU A 358 9.64 18.04 -24.27
N ASN A 359 8.43 17.72 -24.75
CA ASN A 359 8.10 16.49 -25.48
C ASN A 359 8.50 15.15 -24.78
N ASN A 360 8.11 14.95 -23.52
CA ASN A 360 8.31 13.68 -22.77
C ASN A 360 9.77 13.21 -22.57
N LEU A 361 10.76 14.08 -22.82
CA LEU A 361 12.18 13.78 -22.65
C LEU A 361 12.71 14.33 -21.31
N TYR A 362 13.32 13.45 -20.50
CA TYR A 362 13.79 13.77 -19.15
C TYR A 362 15.31 13.81 -19.01
N GLU A 363 15.87 14.80 -18.31
CA GLU A 363 17.28 14.73 -17.87
C GLU A 363 17.38 13.79 -16.67
N ALA A 364 18.30 12.82 -16.77
CA ALA A 364 18.46 11.75 -15.78
C ALA A 364 19.91 11.61 -15.33
N HIS A 365 20.08 11.23 -14.06
CA HIS A 365 21.39 10.95 -13.47
C HIS A 365 21.55 9.46 -13.17
N PHE A 366 22.67 8.89 -13.56
CA PHE A 366 22.98 7.47 -13.33
C PHE A 366 23.26 7.18 -11.86
N VAL A 367 22.64 6.10 -11.34
CA VAL A 367 22.90 5.57 -9.99
C VAL A 367 23.73 4.29 -10.05
N ARG A 368 23.30 3.32 -10.88
CA ARG A 368 23.92 1.99 -11.05
C ARG A 368 23.30 1.22 -12.23
N PHE A 369 23.84 0.06 -12.60
CA PHE A 369 23.13 -0.91 -13.43
C PHE A 369 22.11 -1.71 -12.60
N GLU A 370 21.06 -2.23 -13.24
CA GLU A 370 20.13 -3.19 -12.61
C GLU A 370 20.82 -4.53 -12.27
N SER A 371 21.94 -4.87 -12.93
CA SER A 371 22.74 -6.08 -12.69
C SER A 371 23.62 -6.03 -11.44
N ASP A 372 23.89 -4.85 -10.86
CA ASP A 372 24.88 -4.68 -9.79
C ASP A 372 24.37 -5.17 -8.42
N THR A 373 23.06 -5.40 -8.30
CA THR A 373 22.43 -5.87 -7.07
C THR A 373 22.62 -7.37 -6.87
N LYS A 374 23.08 -7.74 -5.67
CA LYS A 374 23.07 -9.13 -5.17
C LYS A 374 21.74 -9.52 -4.51
N GLU A 375 20.82 -8.57 -4.38
CA GLU A 375 19.47 -8.77 -3.87
C GLU A 375 18.49 -9.08 -5.01
N ASP A 376 17.32 -9.61 -4.65
CA ASP A 376 16.27 -10.00 -5.59
C ASP A 376 15.81 -8.80 -6.45
N VAL A 377 16.03 -8.90 -7.76
CA VAL A 377 15.70 -7.85 -8.73
C VAL A 377 14.19 -7.59 -8.77
N ASP A 378 13.35 -8.62 -8.61
CA ASP A 378 11.90 -8.44 -8.59
C ASP A 378 11.45 -7.67 -7.35
N LEU A 379 12.12 -7.88 -6.20
CA LEU A 379 11.88 -7.11 -4.97
C LEU A 379 12.31 -5.66 -5.14
N MET A 380 13.55 -5.42 -5.59
CA MET A 380 14.06 -4.06 -5.81
C MET A 380 13.19 -3.28 -6.79
N ARG A 381 12.67 -3.93 -7.83
CA ARG A 381 11.74 -3.33 -8.81
C ARG A 381 10.42 -2.88 -8.17
N MET A 382 9.89 -3.63 -7.19
CA MET A 382 8.68 -3.21 -6.47
C MET A 382 8.95 -2.06 -5.50
N LEU A 383 10.07 -2.10 -4.77
CA LEU A 383 10.49 -1.01 -3.89
C LEU A 383 10.65 0.31 -4.67
N MET A 384 11.26 0.28 -5.86
CA MET A 384 11.36 1.43 -6.75
C MET A 384 10.00 1.85 -7.33
N LYS A 385 9.19 0.91 -7.85
CA LYS A 385 7.87 1.22 -8.45
C LYS A 385 6.95 1.98 -7.50
N TYR A 386 6.93 1.59 -6.22
CA TYR A 386 6.03 2.14 -5.19
C TYR A 386 6.71 3.11 -4.21
N ASN A 387 7.98 3.47 -4.45
CA ASN A 387 8.78 4.35 -3.60
C ASN A 387 8.81 3.95 -2.11
N TYR A 388 9.21 2.70 -1.84
CA TYR A 388 9.42 2.19 -0.49
C TYR A 388 10.91 2.11 -0.15
N ASN A 389 11.31 2.72 0.98
CA ASN A 389 12.64 2.56 1.55
C ASN A 389 12.61 1.50 2.67
N ILE A 390 13.53 0.53 2.62
CA ILE A 390 13.72 -0.43 3.71
C ILE A 390 14.41 0.24 4.90
N LEU A 391 15.39 1.10 4.63
CA LEU A 391 16.15 1.82 5.65
C LEU A 391 15.28 2.89 6.31
N TYR A 392 15.64 3.26 7.53
CA TYR A 392 15.05 4.37 8.27
C TYR A 392 15.93 5.62 8.10
N PRO A 393 15.36 6.85 8.20
CA PRO A 393 16.14 8.09 8.22
C PRO A 393 17.17 8.12 9.36
N GLU A 394 18.27 8.86 9.20
CA GLU A 394 19.33 8.96 10.24
C GLU A 394 18.85 9.69 11.52
N GLU A 395 17.72 10.39 11.41
CA GLU A 395 16.98 11.06 12.48
C GLU A 395 16.24 10.06 13.40
N VAL A 396 15.86 8.88 12.88
CA VAL A 396 15.11 7.85 13.62
C VAL A 396 16.06 6.98 14.46
N GLN A 397 16.67 7.60 15.46
CA GLN A 397 17.66 6.95 16.33
C GLN A 397 16.98 6.29 17.53
N LEU A 398 17.01 4.96 17.56
CA LEU A 398 16.66 4.19 18.75
C LEU A 398 17.82 4.20 19.75
N ALA A 399 17.49 4.44 21.03
CA ALA A 399 18.42 4.20 22.13
C ALA A 399 18.78 2.70 22.24
N SER A 400 19.79 2.36 23.05
CA SER A 400 20.14 0.96 23.32
C SER A 400 19.01 0.24 24.07
N LEU A 401 18.14 -0.43 23.32
CA LEU A 401 16.98 -1.15 23.85
C LEU A 401 17.40 -2.43 24.60
N PRO A 402 16.81 -2.74 25.77
CA PRO A 402 17.04 -4.01 26.46
C PRO A 402 16.40 -5.20 25.74
N ASP A 403 16.87 -6.41 26.06
CA ASP A 403 16.30 -7.67 25.57
C ASP A 403 14.89 -7.93 26.11
N GLU A 404 14.66 -7.53 27.36
CA GLU A 404 13.45 -7.78 28.16
C GLU A 404 13.01 -6.49 28.86
N VAL A 405 11.71 -6.34 29.12
CA VAL A 405 11.20 -5.15 29.80
C VAL A 405 11.50 -5.26 31.29
N GLU A 406 12.29 -4.31 31.79
CA GLU A 406 12.66 -4.17 33.21
C GLU A 406 11.80 -3.11 33.90
N GLU A 407 11.46 -3.35 35.17
CA GLU A 407 10.66 -2.46 36.02
C GLU A 407 11.27 -1.05 36.16
N SER A 408 12.60 -0.96 36.24
CA SER A 408 13.37 0.29 36.28
C SER A 408 13.36 1.09 34.98
N GLY A 409 12.91 0.51 33.86
CA GLY A 409 12.86 1.16 32.55
C GLY A 409 11.51 1.78 32.19
N VAL A 410 10.48 1.64 33.04
CA VAL A 410 9.08 1.90 32.68
C VAL A 410 8.43 2.87 33.67
N GLU A 411 8.30 4.14 33.27
CA GLU A 411 7.80 5.25 34.09
C GLU A 411 6.41 4.96 34.73
N ASP A 412 5.54 4.23 34.01
CA ASP A 412 4.17 3.92 34.40
C ASP A 412 4.00 2.52 35.04
N TRP A 413 5.09 1.80 35.36
CA TRP A 413 5.05 0.39 35.78
C TRP A 413 4.08 0.10 36.93
N GLY A 414 4.09 0.92 37.99
CA GLY A 414 3.22 0.77 39.15
C GLY A 414 1.72 0.95 38.89
N SER A 415 1.34 1.44 37.70
CA SER A 415 -0.06 1.53 37.23
C SER A 415 -0.49 0.34 36.36
N ARG A 416 0.45 -0.48 35.91
CA ARG A 416 0.19 -1.61 35.00
C ARG A 416 -0.26 -2.83 35.77
N VAL A 417 -1.26 -3.54 35.24
CA VAL A 417 -1.69 -4.83 35.81
C VAL A 417 -0.63 -5.90 35.50
N ASP A 418 -0.05 -6.51 36.53
CA ASP A 418 0.85 -7.66 36.38
C ASP A 418 0.05 -8.93 36.04
N LEU A 419 0.21 -9.38 34.80
CA LEU A 419 -0.36 -10.61 34.26
C LEU A 419 0.72 -11.62 33.88
N ARG A 420 1.97 -11.47 34.35
CA ARG A 420 3.09 -12.40 34.03
C ARG A 420 2.89 -13.83 34.53
N ASN A 421 1.90 -14.05 35.42
CA ASN A 421 1.49 -15.36 35.94
C ASN A 421 0.18 -15.88 35.28
N LEU A 422 -0.44 -15.13 34.37
CA LEU A 422 -1.61 -15.56 33.62
C LEU A 422 -1.14 -16.32 32.36
N LYS A 423 -1.58 -17.58 32.23
CA LYS A 423 -1.19 -18.42 31.09
C LYS A 423 -1.65 -17.78 29.78
N SER A 424 -0.68 -17.42 28.94
CA SER A 424 -0.86 -16.63 27.71
C SER A 424 -0.07 -17.21 26.54
N ILE A 425 -0.61 -17.17 25.32
CA ILE A 425 0.05 -17.66 24.09
C ILE A 425 -0.15 -16.70 22.92
N THR A 426 0.76 -16.72 21.95
CA THR A 426 0.54 -16.17 20.59
C THR A 426 0.23 -17.33 19.62
N ILE A 427 -0.52 -17.11 18.55
CA ILE A 427 -0.77 -18.12 17.50
C ILE A 427 -0.55 -17.50 16.12
N ASP A 428 0.59 -17.83 15.50
CA ASP A 428 1.11 -17.06 14.36
C ASP A 428 1.38 -17.91 13.11
N GLY A 429 1.73 -17.23 12.01
CA GLY A 429 2.36 -17.88 10.86
C GLY A 429 3.75 -18.42 11.23
N GLU A 430 4.17 -19.53 10.60
CA GLU A 430 5.42 -20.21 10.93
C GLU A 430 6.64 -19.26 10.94
N TYR A 431 6.66 -18.31 10.00
CA TYR A 431 7.75 -17.35 9.75
C TYR A 431 7.55 -15.96 10.38
N SER A 432 6.39 -15.70 11.02
CA SER A 432 6.11 -14.41 11.67
C SER A 432 7.04 -14.16 12.85
N LYS A 433 7.33 -12.88 13.15
CA LYS A 433 8.18 -12.44 14.28
C LYS A 433 7.59 -11.25 15.04
N ASP A 434 6.77 -10.49 14.34
CA ASP A 434 5.98 -9.33 14.69
C ASP A 434 4.68 -9.77 15.39
N PHE A 435 4.81 -10.31 16.60
CA PHE A 435 3.68 -10.81 17.39
C PHE A 435 2.94 -9.63 18.05
N ASP A 436 1.96 -9.09 17.33
CA ASP A 436 1.07 -8.01 17.78
C ASP A 436 0.21 -8.43 18.99
N ASP A 437 -0.29 -9.67 18.98
CA ASP A 437 -1.32 -10.15 19.91
C ASP A 437 -0.96 -11.46 20.64
N ALA A 438 -1.49 -11.58 21.86
CA ALA A 438 -1.46 -12.79 22.67
C ALA A 438 -2.81 -12.98 23.38
N ILE A 439 -3.21 -14.23 23.60
CA ILE A 439 -4.51 -14.59 24.19
C ILE A 439 -4.36 -15.37 25.50
N SER A 440 -5.29 -15.13 26.43
CA SER A 440 -5.49 -15.94 27.64
C SER A 440 -6.97 -16.29 27.81
N PHE A 441 -7.27 -17.43 28.44
CA PHE A 441 -8.63 -17.96 28.54
C PHE A 441 -8.86 -18.77 29.81
N GLN A 442 -9.99 -18.56 30.48
CA GLN A 442 -10.36 -19.19 31.76
C GLN A 442 -11.85 -19.53 31.78
N VAL A 443 -12.21 -20.74 32.26
CA VAL A 443 -13.60 -21.20 32.39
C VAL A 443 -14.03 -21.13 33.85
N GLU A 444 -14.78 -20.09 34.20
CA GLU A 444 -15.26 -19.80 35.55
C GLU A 444 -16.66 -20.40 35.77
N GLY A 445 -16.73 -21.73 35.73
CA GLY A 445 -17.97 -22.50 35.90
C GLY A 445 -18.96 -22.28 34.76
N LYS A 446 -19.87 -21.31 34.91
CA LYS A 446 -20.79 -20.88 33.83
C LYS A 446 -20.28 -19.66 33.05
N LYS A 447 -19.35 -18.88 33.60
CA LYS A 447 -18.71 -17.77 32.89
C LYS A 447 -17.51 -18.26 32.08
N ILE A 448 -17.18 -17.51 31.04
CA ILE A 448 -15.93 -17.59 30.30
C ILE A 448 -15.26 -16.21 30.43
N ARG A 449 -14.02 -16.18 30.92
CA ARG A 449 -13.18 -14.97 30.94
C ARG A 449 -12.09 -15.18 29.90
N PHE A 450 -11.97 -14.24 28.95
CA PHE A 450 -10.95 -14.29 27.92
C PHE A 450 -10.30 -12.93 27.77
N TYR A 451 -9.03 -12.95 27.38
CA TYR A 451 -8.18 -11.77 27.33
C TYR A 451 -7.52 -11.70 25.97
N VAL A 452 -7.46 -10.49 25.43
CA VAL A 452 -6.65 -10.14 24.26
C VAL A 452 -5.61 -9.12 24.73
N HIS A 453 -4.35 -9.50 24.71
CA HIS A 453 -3.21 -8.67 25.08
C HIS A 453 -2.53 -8.20 23.79
N ILE A 454 -2.51 -6.90 23.53
CA ILE A 454 -1.89 -6.31 22.34
C ILE A 454 -0.61 -5.57 22.74
N ALA A 455 0.44 -5.64 21.92
CA ALA A 455 1.68 -4.90 22.12
C ALA A 455 1.43 -3.40 22.43
N ASP A 456 1.96 -2.89 23.54
CA ASP A 456 1.84 -1.47 23.92
C ASP A 456 2.85 -0.60 23.14
N VAL A 457 2.68 -0.54 21.83
CA VAL A 457 3.50 0.27 20.91
C VAL A 457 3.42 1.75 21.28
N SER A 458 2.30 2.21 21.85
CA SER A 458 2.10 3.60 22.29
C SER A 458 3.08 4.07 23.37
N HIS A 459 3.65 3.15 24.15
CA HIS A 459 4.68 3.47 25.14
C HIS A 459 6.02 3.87 24.47
N TYR A 460 6.40 3.16 23.40
CA TYR A 460 7.67 3.34 22.69
C TYR A 460 7.59 4.42 21.60
N VAL A 461 6.50 4.45 20.84
CA VAL A 461 6.25 5.42 19.76
C VAL A 461 5.41 6.57 20.32
N ARG A 462 6.06 7.57 20.91
CA ARG A 462 5.40 8.75 21.50
C ARG A 462 5.04 9.77 20.41
N PRO A 463 3.86 10.42 20.47
CA PRO A 463 3.44 11.42 19.47
C PRO A 463 4.48 12.52 19.22
N GLY A 464 4.66 12.91 17.96
CA GLY A 464 5.55 14.02 17.58
C GLY A 464 7.05 13.73 17.70
N THR A 465 7.45 12.46 17.80
CA THR A 465 8.85 12.02 17.67
C THR A 465 9.18 11.66 16.22
N GLU A 466 10.46 11.65 15.84
CA GLU A 466 10.87 11.23 14.48
C GLU A 466 10.41 9.80 14.13
N LEU A 467 10.38 8.91 15.13
CA LEU A 467 9.85 7.55 15.00
C LEU A 467 8.33 7.54 14.75
N ASP A 468 7.59 8.47 15.35
CA ASP A 468 6.14 8.64 15.11
C ASP A 468 5.87 9.25 13.72
N ALA A 469 6.66 10.25 13.32
CA ALA A 469 6.59 10.84 11.98
C ALA A 469 6.86 9.78 10.90
N GLU A 470 7.87 8.94 11.08
CA GLU A 470 8.19 7.87 10.12
C GLU A 470 7.18 6.69 10.16
N ALA A 471 6.66 6.34 11.34
CA ALA A 471 5.55 5.38 11.45
C ALA A 471 4.28 5.90 10.74
N TYR A 472 4.01 7.21 10.81
CA TYR A 472 2.93 7.86 10.08
C TYR A 472 3.20 7.91 8.58
N ASN A 473 4.42 8.27 8.14
CA ASN A 473 4.83 8.28 6.73
C ASN A 473 4.58 6.91 6.07
N ARG A 474 4.96 5.82 6.75
CA ARG A 474 4.77 4.44 6.28
C ARG A 474 3.32 3.98 6.40
N ALA A 475 2.64 4.35 7.50
CA ALA A 475 1.26 4.02 7.89
C ALA A 475 0.89 2.51 8.03
N THR A 476 1.58 1.62 7.32
CA THR A 476 1.44 0.16 7.37
C THR A 476 2.77 -0.52 7.05
N SER A 477 2.99 -1.74 7.56
CA SER A 477 4.01 -2.64 7.01
C SER A 477 3.57 -3.18 5.63
N VAL A 478 4.52 -3.57 4.79
CA VAL A 478 4.30 -4.11 3.43
C VAL A 478 5.03 -5.45 3.27
N TYR A 479 4.32 -6.50 2.88
CA TYR A 479 4.77 -7.89 2.92
C TYR A 479 5.11 -8.43 1.51
N LEU A 480 6.28 -8.05 0.98
CA LEU A 480 6.79 -8.48 -0.33
C LEU A 480 7.38 -9.91 -0.26
N GLY A 481 6.51 -10.87 0.08
CA GLY A 481 6.79 -12.31 0.16
C GLY A 481 7.72 -12.68 1.31
N SER A 482 9.01 -12.86 1.01
CA SER A 482 10.04 -13.24 1.99
C SER A 482 10.67 -12.04 2.71
N ARG A 483 10.36 -10.81 2.28
CA ARG A 483 10.81 -9.58 2.93
C ARG A 483 9.63 -8.70 3.30
N VAL A 484 9.78 -7.98 4.40
CA VAL A 484 8.83 -6.98 4.87
C VAL A 484 9.51 -5.61 4.77
N VAL A 485 8.78 -4.58 4.34
CA VAL A 485 9.10 -3.18 4.63
C VAL A 485 8.30 -2.84 5.91
N PRO A 486 8.90 -2.90 7.10
CA PRO A 486 8.14 -2.72 8.33
C PRO A 486 7.79 -1.24 8.55
N MET A 487 6.70 -1.00 9.28
CA MET A 487 6.31 0.34 9.76
C MET A 487 7.24 0.84 10.89
N LEU A 488 7.72 -0.07 11.75
CA LEU A 488 8.59 0.21 12.90
C LEU A 488 9.90 -0.58 12.81
N PRO A 489 11.05 -0.04 13.27
CA PRO A 489 12.34 -0.72 13.16
C PRO A 489 12.34 -2.10 13.83
N PRO A 490 13.07 -3.11 13.28
CA PRO A 490 13.08 -4.49 13.79
C PRO A 490 13.40 -4.63 15.30
N GLU A 491 14.19 -3.72 15.85
CA GLU A 491 14.56 -3.67 17.26
C GLU A 491 13.34 -3.45 18.18
N LEU A 492 12.28 -2.83 17.66
CA LEU A 492 10.96 -2.72 18.27
C LEU A 492 10.02 -3.81 17.73
N SER A 493 9.84 -3.90 16.41
CA SER A 493 8.81 -4.72 15.78
C SER A 493 9.04 -6.23 15.87
N GLU A 494 10.29 -6.71 15.84
CA GLU A 494 10.63 -8.13 16.04
C GLU A 494 11.02 -8.45 17.50
N ASN A 495 11.20 -7.44 18.38
CA ASN A 495 11.68 -7.63 19.75
C ASN A 495 10.82 -6.94 20.83
N LEU A 496 10.99 -5.65 21.13
CA LEU A 496 10.41 -5.05 22.36
C LEU A 496 8.90 -4.81 22.33
N CYS A 497 8.32 -4.57 21.16
CA CYS A 497 6.86 -4.55 21.00
C CYS A 497 6.31 -5.97 20.85
N SER A 498 6.99 -6.81 20.04
CA SER A 498 6.61 -8.20 19.80
C SER A 498 6.44 -8.98 21.11
N LEU A 499 5.32 -9.70 21.25
CA LEU A 499 4.95 -10.46 22.45
C LEU A 499 5.71 -11.81 22.56
N VAL A 500 7.03 -11.76 22.42
CA VAL A 500 7.95 -12.90 22.39
C VAL A 500 7.87 -13.75 23.67
N ALA A 501 7.70 -15.07 23.49
CA ALA A 501 7.58 -16.02 24.59
C ALA A 501 8.75 -15.98 25.60
N LYS A 502 8.39 -16.20 26.87
CA LYS A 502 9.23 -16.22 28.08
C LYS A 502 9.97 -14.92 28.44
N LYS A 503 9.76 -13.81 27.71
CA LYS A 503 10.21 -12.46 28.10
C LYS A 503 9.04 -11.61 28.63
N ASN A 504 9.29 -10.73 29.59
CA ASN A 504 8.37 -9.68 29.99
C ASN A 504 8.13 -8.70 28.83
N ARG A 505 6.88 -8.32 28.63
CA ARG A 505 6.43 -7.38 27.59
C ARG A 505 5.32 -6.45 28.08
N LEU A 506 5.32 -5.22 27.57
CA LEU A 506 4.27 -4.24 27.82
C LEU A 506 3.10 -4.49 26.87
N ALA A 507 1.90 -4.61 27.41
CA ALA A 507 0.70 -4.86 26.62
C ALA A 507 -0.49 -3.99 27.06
N PHE A 508 -1.31 -3.61 26.10
CA PHE A 508 -2.66 -3.10 26.29
C PHE A 508 -3.62 -4.30 26.31
N THR A 509 -4.24 -4.58 27.45
CA THR A 509 -5.12 -5.74 27.63
C THR A 509 -6.59 -5.34 27.53
N VAL A 510 -7.34 -6.13 26.76
CA VAL A 510 -8.80 -6.16 26.75
C VAL A 510 -9.25 -7.44 27.47
N GLU A 511 -9.75 -7.29 28.70
CA GLU A 511 -10.34 -8.37 29.50
C GLU A 511 -11.85 -8.43 29.23
N MET A 512 -12.39 -9.59 28.86
CA MET A 512 -13.81 -9.77 28.52
C MET A 512 -14.42 -10.92 29.33
N GLU A 513 -15.58 -10.67 29.95
CA GLU A 513 -16.42 -11.73 30.54
C GLU A 513 -17.64 -12.00 29.66
N ALA A 514 -17.88 -13.29 29.40
CA ALA A 514 -19.00 -13.80 28.62
C ALA A 514 -19.68 -15.01 29.29
N ASP A 515 -20.87 -15.35 28.82
CA ASP A 515 -21.53 -16.63 29.09
C ASP A 515 -21.14 -17.70 28.04
N ARG A 516 -21.73 -18.90 28.13
CA ARG A 516 -21.44 -20.01 27.21
C ARG A 516 -22.13 -19.85 25.86
N GLU A 517 -23.00 -18.86 25.74
CA GLU A 517 -23.81 -18.48 24.60
C GLU A 517 -23.18 -17.32 23.81
N GLY A 518 -21.99 -16.85 24.21
CA GLY A 518 -21.24 -15.80 23.54
C GLY A 518 -21.78 -14.39 23.79
N ASN A 519 -22.49 -14.14 24.88
CA ASN A 519 -22.86 -12.80 25.33
C ASN A 519 -21.72 -12.17 26.17
N ILE A 520 -20.85 -11.40 25.52
CA ILE A 520 -19.87 -10.55 26.20
C ILE A 520 -20.65 -9.45 26.95
N PHE A 521 -20.80 -9.60 28.26
CA PHE A 521 -21.59 -8.70 29.11
C PHE A 521 -20.71 -7.72 29.91
N HIS A 522 -19.40 -7.94 29.98
CA HIS A 522 -18.45 -7.02 30.59
C HIS A 522 -17.14 -6.99 29.79
N ALA A 523 -16.52 -5.81 29.71
CA ALA A 523 -15.20 -5.60 29.15
C ALA A 523 -14.43 -4.56 29.97
N LYS A 524 -13.12 -4.75 30.14
CA LYS A 524 -12.19 -3.78 30.75
C LYS A 524 -11.01 -3.57 29.81
N PHE A 525 -10.42 -2.38 29.91
CA PHE A 525 -9.28 -1.95 29.11
C PHE A 525 -8.23 -1.40 30.07
N TYR A 526 -6.99 -1.90 30.02
CA TYR A 526 -5.92 -1.42 30.89
C TYR A 526 -4.53 -1.74 30.33
N LYS A 527 -3.53 -0.94 30.72
CA LYS A 527 -2.12 -1.27 30.48
C LYS A 527 -1.65 -2.34 31.46
N SER A 528 -0.76 -3.21 30.99
CA SER A 528 -0.35 -4.43 31.67
C SER A 528 1.10 -4.81 31.37
N VAL A 529 1.62 -5.72 32.17
CA VAL A 529 2.86 -6.45 31.89
C VAL A 529 2.50 -7.93 31.75
N ILE A 530 2.84 -8.53 30.61
CA ILE A 530 2.61 -9.96 30.35
C ILE A 530 3.95 -10.69 30.21
N ARG A 531 3.90 -12.03 30.26
CA ARG A 531 5.02 -12.91 29.94
C ARG A 531 4.49 -14.15 29.23
N VAL A 532 4.39 -14.07 27.90
CA VAL A 532 3.82 -15.13 27.05
C VAL A 532 4.48 -16.48 27.37
N ASP A 533 3.68 -17.52 27.59
CA ASP A 533 4.20 -18.84 27.93
C ASP A 533 4.80 -19.56 26.72
N GLU A 534 4.13 -19.50 25.58
CA GLU A 534 4.49 -20.31 24.41
C GLU A 534 4.01 -19.65 23.12
N ARG A 535 4.85 -19.68 22.07
CA ARG A 535 4.45 -19.32 20.70
C ARG A 535 3.90 -20.56 20.02
N TYR A 536 2.65 -20.51 19.58
CA TYR A 536 2.06 -21.50 18.71
C TYR A 536 2.18 -21.07 17.25
N THR A 537 2.11 -22.03 16.33
CA THR A 537 1.79 -21.76 14.93
C THR A 537 0.34 -22.13 14.66
N TYR A 538 -0.28 -21.52 13.64
CA TYR A 538 -1.62 -21.93 13.18
C TYR A 538 -1.69 -23.43 12.88
N THR A 539 -0.64 -24.01 12.29
CA THR A 539 -0.53 -25.46 12.02
C THR A 539 -0.50 -26.33 13.28
N ARG A 540 0.14 -25.89 14.38
CA ARG A 540 0.11 -26.60 15.67
C ARG A 540 -1.25 -26.47 16.35
N ALA A 541 -1.77 -25.24 16.42
CA ALA A 541 -3.07 -25.00 17.04
C ALA A 541 -4.18 -25.79 16.34
N GLU A 542 -4.14 -25.90 15.01
CA GLU A 542 -5.07 -26.73 14.25
C GLU A 542 -4.96 -28.21 14.60
N ALA A 543 -3.76 -28.76 14.78
CA ALA A 543 -3.58 -30.15 15.20
C ALA A 543 -4.19 -30.40 16.59
N GLU A 544 -3.93 -29.53 17.57
CA GLU A 544 -4.50 -29.62 18.92
C GLU A 544 -6.04 -29.42 18.95
N ILE A 545 -6.60 -28.67 17.99
CA ILE A 545 -8.06 -28.56 17.78
C ILE A 545 -8.63 -29.85 17.18
N LEU A 546 -7.99 -30.41 16.16
CA LEU A 546 -8.45 -31.62 15.46
C LEU A 546 -8.33 -32.90 16.29
N GLU A 547 -7.46 -32.94 17.32
CA GLU A 547 -7.44 -34.00 18.33
C GLU A 547 -8.75 -34.10 19.15
N GLY A 548 -9.55 -33.03 19.21
CA GLY A 548 -10.88 -33.06 19.82
C GLY A 548 -10.92 -33.22 21.35
N ASN A 549 -9.77 -33.09 22.02
CA ASN A 549 -9.67 -33.28 23.47
C ASN A 549 -10.35 -32.14 24.24
N SER A 550 -11.45 -32.44 24.95
CA SER A 550 -12.21 -31.46 25.74
C SER A 550 -11.44 -30.86 26.93
N GLU A 551 -10.33 -31.47 27.35
CA GLU A 551 -9.41 -30.92 28.36
C GLU A 551 -8.30 -30.06 27.74
N ASN A 552 -8.11 -30.08 26.42
CA ASN A 552 -7.15 -29.19 25.76
C ASN A 552 -7.70 -27.75 25.73
N TRP A 553 -6.87 -26.82 26.19
CA TRP A 553 -7.17 -25.40 26.31
C TRP A 553 -7.40 -24.69 24.96
N ILE A 554 -6.66 -25.07 23.90
CA ILE A 554 -6.87 -24.58 22.54
C ILE A 554 -8.23 -25.04 22.00
N PHE A 555 -8.60 -26.31 22.23
CA PHE A 555 -9.90 -26.84 21.82
C PHE A 555 -11.06 -26.14 22.55
N GLN A 556 -10.91 -25.83 23.84
CA GLN A 556 -11.90 -25.03 24.59
C GLN A 556 -12.04 -23.61 24.03
N MET A 557 -10.93 -22.94 23.71
CA MET A 557 -10.94 -21.63 23.04
C MET A 557 -11.62 -21.69 21.67
N MET A 558 -11.34 -22.73 20.87
CA MET A 558 -11.98 -22.93 19.57
C MET A 558 -13.50 -23.12 19.69
N LYS A 559 -13.98 -23.90 20.66
CA LYS A 559 -15.42 -24.10 20.88
C LYS A 559 -16.13 -22.81 21.33
N PHE A 560 -15.44 -21.93 22.04
CA PHE A 560 -15.95 -20.59 22.32
C PHE A 560 -15.93 -19.69 21.08
N ALA A 561 -14.86 -19.71 20.27
CA ALA A 561 -14.79 -18.97 19.01
C ALA A 561 -15.87 -19.42 17.99
N GLU A 562 -16.16 -20.72 17.88
CA GLU A 562 -17.30 -21.26 17.12
C GLU A 562 -18.64 -20.66 17.58
N THR A 563 -18.80 -20.44 18.88
CA THR A 563 -20.01 -19.84 19.46
C THR A 563 -20.11 -18.35 19.13
N LEU A 564 -19.00 -17.60 19.28
CA LEU A 564 -18.91 -16.20 18.85
C LEU A 564 -19.23 -16.06 17.36
N ARG A 565 -18.60 -16.86 16.50
CA ARG A 565 -18.84 -16.88 15.04
C ARG A 565 -20.28 -17.23 14.70
N THR A 566 -20.84 -18.27 15.30
CA THR A 566 -22.23 -18.70 15.05
C THR A 566 -23.21 -17.57 15.36
N LYS A 567 -23.01 -16.90 16.50
CA LYS A 567 -23.81 -15.74 16.92
C LYS A 567 -23.60 -14.54 16.00
N ARG A 568 -22.36 -14.29 15.57
CA ARG A 568 -21.98 -13.24 14.61
C ARG A 568 -22.75 -13.43 13.30
N LEU A 569 -22.72 -14.63 12.72
CA LEU A 569 -23.41 -14.95 11.45
C LEU A 569 -24.95 -14.99 11.59
N GLN A 570 -25.49 -15.43 12.73
CA GLN A 570 -26.93 -15.38 13.02
C GLN A 570 -27.50 -13.95 13.07
N SER A 571 -26.65 -12.94 13.29
CA SER A 571 -27.07 -11.53 13.42
C SER A 571 -26.71 -10.69 12.19
N GLY A 572 -26.93 -11.27 11.00
CA GLY A 572 -26.92 -10.53 9.73
C GLY A 572 -25.53 -10.22 9.17
N ARG A 573 -24.62 -11.19 9.15
CA ARG A 573 -23.20 -10.94 8.82
C ARG A 573 -22.63 -11.89 7.78
N VAL A 574 -21.87 -11.33 6.84
CA VAL A 574 -21.24 -12.09 5.74
C VAL A 574 -20.00 -12.83 6.23
N ASP A 575 -19.82 -14.08 5.79
CA ASP A 575 -18.56 -14.83 5.94
C ASP A 575 -17.91 -15.00 4.56
N LEU A 576 -17.10 -14.02 4.16
CA LEU A 576 -16.39 -14.05 2.88
C LEU A 576 -15.15 -14.94 3.00
N ASN A 577 -15.36 -16.25 2.81
CA ASN A 577 -14.27 -17.22 2.72
C ASN A 577 -13.53 -17.10 1.38
N LEU A 578 -12.81 -16.00 1.20
CA LEU A 578 -11.98 -15.71 0.03
C LEU A 578 -10.80 -16.67 -0.02
N LYS A 579 -10.56 -17.24 -1.20
CA LYS A 579 -9.42 -18.12 -1.48
C LYS A 579 -8.19 -17.29 -1.80
N GLU A 580 -7.42 -16.96 -0.78
CA GLU A 580 -6.09 -16.35 -0.95
C GLU A 580 -5.12 -17.32 -1.62
N THR A 581 -4.12 -16.80 -2.35
CA THR A 581 -3.08 -17.62 -2.98
C THR A 581 -1.71 -17.34 -2.37
N LYS A 582 -1.07 -18.39 -1.87
CA LYS A 582 0.22 -18.36 -1.18
C LYS A 582 1.34 -18.78 -2.12
N VAL A 583 2.35 -17.93 -2.27
CA VAL A 583 3.61 -18.25 -2.96
C VAL A 583 4.54 -18.92 -1.95
N VAL A 584 5.06 -20.09 -2.32
CA VAL A 584 6.10 -20.80 -1.55
C VAL A 584 7.44 -20.60 -2.27
N THR A 585 8.40 -19.99 -1.59
CA THR A 585 9.77 -19.79 -2.09
C THR A 585 10.77 -20.65 -1.35
N ASP A 586 11.91 -20.95 -2.00
CA ASP A 586 13.08 -21.52 -1.34
C ASP A 586 13.92 -20.46 -0.59
N SER A 587 15.04 -20.89 -0.01
CA SER A 587 15.99 -20.03 0.71
C SER A 587 16.68 -18.98 -0.18
N ASN A 588 16.59 -19.11 -1.50
CA ASN A 588 17.10 -18.16 -2.49
C ASN A 588 15.96 -17.29 -3.06
N HIS A 589 14.81 -17.25 -2.38
CA HIS A 589 13.59 -16.54 -2.77
C HIS A 589 13.02 -16.93 -4.15
N THR A 590 13.44 -18.08 -4.68
CA THR A 590 12.94 -18.59 -5.96
C THR A 590 11.64 -19.35 -5.71
N VAL A 591 10.62 -19.11 -6.54
CA VAL A 591 9.32 -19.79 -6.41
C VAL A 591 9.46 -21.30 -6.65
N VAL A 592 8.87 -22.06 -5.73
CA VAL A 592 8.78 -23.53 -5.72
C VAL A 592 7.35 -23.98 -6.01
N GLU A 593 6.36 -23.31 -5.43
CA GLU A 593 4.94 -23.64 -5.55
C GLU A 593 4.09 -22.37 -5.44
N ILE A 594 2.95 -22.34 -6.13
CA ILE A 594 1.88 -21.35 -5.98
C ILE A 594 0.60 -22.14 -5.75
N LYS A 595 -0.06 -21.94 -4.60
CA LYS A 595 -1.26 -22.69 -4.20
C LYS A 595 -2.24 -21.85 -3.39
N THR A 596 -3.50 -22.21 -3.42
CA THR A 596 -4.52 -21.64 -2.53
C THR A 596 -4.16 -21.90 -1.06
N SER A 597 -4.37 -20.91 -0.20
CA SER A 597 -4.27 -21.01 1.26
C SER A 597 -5.58 -21.53 1.85
N GLU A 598 -5.51 -22.35 2.89
CA GLU A 598 -6.69 -22.89 3.58
C GLU A 598 -6.93 -22.17 4.92
N ARG A 599 -8.13 -21.63 5.11
CA ARG A 599 -8.54 -20.95 6.36
C ARG A 599 -8.87 -21.98 7.44
N LEU A 600 -7.80 -22.48 8.08
CA LEU A 600 -7.82 -23.38 9.25
C LEU A 600 -8.69 -22.81 10.40
N ASN A 601 -9.21 -23.69 11.26
CA ASN A 601 -9.98 -23.32 12.46
C ASN A 601 -9.14 -22.44 13.42
N ALA A 602 -7.84 -22.70 13.52
CA ALA A 602 -6.91 -21.87 14.29
C ALA A 602 -6.88 -20.38 13.86
N HIS A 603 -7.11 -20.06 12.58
CA HIS A 603 -7.24 -18.67 12.13
C HIS A 603 -8.55 -18.04 12.63
N ILE A 604 -9.65 -18.81 12.56
CA ILE A 604 -10.98 -18.39 13.03
C ILE A 604 -11.00 -18.14 14.54
N LEU A 605 -10.23 -18.92 15.32
CA LEU A 605 -10.04 -18.72 16.76
C LEU A 605 -9.51 -17.31 17.06
N ILE A 606 -8.40 -16.94 16.42
CA ILE A 606 -7.79 -15.61 16.57
C ILE A 606 -8.69 -14.52 16.01
N GLU A 607 -9.29 -14.73 14.83
CA GLU A 607 -10.22 -13.78 14.19
C GLU A 607 -11.35 -13.35 15.13
N GLU A 608 -12.11 -14.29 15.71
CA GLU A 608 -13.24 -13.94 16.60
C GLU A 608 -12.80 -13.27 17.92
N PHE A 609 -11.61 -13.61 18.44
CA PHE A 609 -11.05 -12.96 19.63
C PHE A 609 -10.63 -11.52 19.31
N MET A 610 -9.92 -11.30 18.20
CA MET A 610 -9.49 -9.97 17.76
C MET A 610 -10.66 -9.08 17.34
N LEU A 611 -11.67 -9.63 16.63
CA LEU A 611 -12.92 -8.93 16.35
C LEU A 611 -13.61 -8.51 17.65
N SER A 612 -13.70 -9.39 18.65
CA SER A 612 -14.30 -9.06 19.95
C SER A 612 -13.60 -7.88 20.64
N ALA A 613 -12.26 -7.87 20.64
CA ALA A 613 -11.48 -6.76 21.20
C ALA A 613 -11.68 -5.46 20.41
N ASN A 614 -11.57 -5.49 19.08
CA ASN A 614 -11.77 -4.35 18.18
C ASN A 614 -13.15 -3.68 18.37
N ILE A 615 -14.22 -4.47 18.48
CA ILE A 615 -15.59 -3.97 18.74
C ILE A 615 -15.68 -3.32 20.11
N LYS A 616 -15.16 -3.97 21.17
CA LYS A 616 -15.30 -3.45 22.54
C LYS A 616 -14.50 -2.18 22.78
N VAL A 617 -13.34 -2.03 22.14
CA VAL A 617 -12.58 -0.78 22.12
C VAL A 617 -13.35 0.32 21.37
N ALA A 618 -13.91 0.03 20.18
CA ALA A 618 -14.72 0.98 19.43
C ALA A 618 -15.95 1.48 20.20
N GLU A 619 -16.73 0.56 20.80
CA GLU A 619 -17.87 0.89 21.66
C GLU A 619 -17.47 1.80 22.84
N PHE A 620 -16.32 1.55 23.45
CA PHE A 620 -15.85 2.30 24.62
C PHE A 620 -15.32 3.69 24.26
N ILE A 621 -14.53 3.83 23.19
CA ILE A 621 -14.04 5.12 22.69
C ILE A 621 -15.22 5.99 22.24
N ARG A 622 -16.18 5.41 21.49
CA ARG A 622 -17.39 6.11 21.06
C ARG A 622 -18.23 6.61 22.25
N LYS A 623 -18.42 5.78 23.28
CA LYS A 623 -19.14 6.16 24.52
C LYS A 623 -18.44 7.29 25.31
N LYS A 624 -17.20 7.61 24.96
CA LYS A 624 -16.39 8.70 25.54
C LYS A 624 -16.26 9.92 24.63
N GLU A 625 -16.95 9.92 23.47
CA GLU A 625 -17.03 11.03 22.53
C GLU A 625 -15.64 11.59 22.15
N ARG A 626 -14.67 10.68 21.96
CA ARG A 626 -13.31 11.01 21.50
C ARG A 626 -13.14 10.74 19.99
N PRO A 627 -12.60 11.68 19.20
CA PRO A 627 -12.17 11.43 17.83
C PRO A 627 -11.14 10.28 17.76
N THR A 628 -11.35 9.36 16.82
CA THR A 628 -10.47 8.21 16.54
C THR A 628 -10.66 7.73 15.10
N LEU A 629 -9.86 6.77 14.65
CA LEU A 629 -10.00 6.14 13.32
C LEU A 629 -10.90 4.90 13.41
N TYR A 630 -12.10 5.00 12.83
CA TYR A 630 -12.98 3.87 12.57
C TYR A 630 -12.56 3.15 11.29
N ARG A 631 -12.73 1.83 11.27
CA ARG A 631 -12.57 1.03 10.06
C ARG A 631 -13.95 0.87 9.42
N VAL A 632 -14.21 1.70 8.43
CA VAL A 632 -15.49 1.79 7.72
C VAL A 632 -15.54 0.78 6.59
N HIS A 633 -16.72 0.22 6.35
CA HIS A 633 -17.09 -0.49 5.13
C HIS A 633 -18.56 -0.15 4.87
N GLU A 634 -18.83 0.60 3.81
CA GLU A 634 -20.19 0.99 3.44
C GLU A 634 -20.97 -0.17 2.80
N PRO A 635 -22.32 -0.13 2.77
CA PRO A 635 -23.09 -1.00 1.90
C PRO A 635 -22.69 -0.81 0.43
N MET A 636 -22.98 -1.81 -0.39
CA MET A 636 -22.97 -1.70 -1.85
C MET A 636 -23.98 -0.62 -2.32
N ASP A 637 -23.66 0.09 -3.41
CA ASP A 637 -24.49 1.17 -3.94
C ASP A 637 -25.75 0.67 -4.70
N GLU A 638 -26.69 1.59 -4.97
CA GLU A 638 -27.94 1.30 -5.67
C GLU A 638 -27.75 0.81 -7.12
N GLU A 639 -26.70 1.26 -7.81
CA GLU A 639 -26.37 0.83 -9.17
C GLU A 639 -25.92 -0.64 -9.17
N LYS A 640 -25.09 -1.04 -8.20
CA LYS A 640 -24.69 -2.44 -8.01
C LYS A 640 -25.84 -3.33 -7.55
N LEU A 641 -26.73 -2.82 -6.68
CA LEU A 641 -27.93 -3.57 -6.28
C LEU A 641 -28.84 -3.84 -7.47
N GLU A 642 -29.09 -2.84 -8.33
CA GLU A 642 -29.96 -3.02 -9.49
C GLU A 642 -29.30 -3.78 -10.64
N MET A 643 -27.97 -3.75 -10.75
CA MET A 643 -27.17 -4.65 -11.59
C MET A 643 -27.34 -6.13 -11.17
N LEU A 644 -27.26 -6.44 -9.86
CA LEU A 644 -27.50 -7.79 -9.35
C LEU A 644 -28.97 -8.22 -9.51
N ASN A 645 -29.93 -7.32 -9.29
CA ASN A 645 -31.35 -7.61 -9.56
C ASN A 645 -31.61 -7.87 -11.05
N SER A 646 -30.93 -7.14 -11.94
CA SER A 646 -30.98 -7.38 -13.38
C SER A 646 -30.44 -8.77 -13.74
N PHE A 647 -29.33 -9.20 -13.14
CA PHE A 647 -28.82 -10.57 -13.30
C PHE A 647 -29.87 -11.62 -12.92
N LEU A 648 -30.51 -11.47 -11.75
CA LEU A 648 -31.52 -12.43 -11.27
C LEU A 648 -32.70 -12.55 -12.24
N ARG A 649 -33.25 -11.41 -12.68
CA ARG A 649 -34.37 -11.35 -13.63
C ARG A 649 -34.00 -11.94 -15.00
N LEU A 650 -32.80 -11.64 -15.51
CA LEU A 650 -32.32 -12.16 -16.80
C LEU A 650 -32.10 -13.68 -16.79
N ASN A 651 -31.70 -14.25 -15.65
CA ASN A 651 -31.55 -15.69 -15.48
C ASN A 651 -32.86 -16.40 -15.08
N GLY A 652 -33.99 -15.68 -15.02
CA GLY A 652 -35.30 -16.25 -14.70
C GLY A 652 -35.53 -16.60 -13.23
N PHE A 653 -34.74 -16.04 -12.31
CA PHE A 653 -34.94 -16.25 -10.87
C PHE A 653 -36.09 -15.40 -10.35
N ASN A 654 -37.08 -16.04 -9.72
CA ASN A 654 -38.13 -15.38 -8.94
C ASN A 654 -37.60 -14.96 -7.55
N ALA A 655 -36.51 -14.18 -7.53
CA ALA A 655 -35.88 -13.62 -6.34
C ALA A 655 -35.31 -12.24 -6.66
N GLN A 656 -35.23 -11.37 -5.67
CA GLN A 656 -34.71 -10.01 -5.79
C GLN A 656 -34.02 -9.59 -4.49
N LEU A 657 -32.93 -8.83 -4.60
CA LEU A 657 -32.40 -8.06 -3.47
C LEU A 657 -33.34 -6.88 -3.22
N ALA A 658 -34.05 -6.92 -2.09
CA ALA A 658 -34.94 -5.85 -1.65
C ALA A 658 -34.13 -4.65 -1.12
N ASP A 659 -32.99 -4.93 -0.48
CA ASP A 659 -32.04 -3.98 0.07
C ASP A 659 -30.65 -4.61 0.15
N THR A 660 -29.72 -3.94 0.83
CA THR A 660 -28.37 -4.43 1.12
C THR A 660 -28.29 -5.19 2.46
N SER A 661 -29.39 -5.69 3.01
CA SER A 661 -29.35 -6.53 4.20
C SER A 661 -28.72 -7.89 3.90
N TYR A 662 -28.07 -8.48 4.90
CA TYR A 662 -27.58 -9.85 4.80
C TYR A 662 -28.73 -10.84 4.61
N GLU A 663 -29.89 -10.57 5.21
CA GLU A 663 -31.11 -11.36 5.08
C GLU A 663 -31.58 -11.40 3.61
N SER A 664 -31.59 -10.24 2.92
CA SER A 664 -31.91 -10.16 1.51
C SER A 664 -30.85 -10.86 0.64
N ILE A 665 -29.56 -10.65 0.90
CA ILE A 665 -28.48 -11.33 0.16
C ILE A 665 -28.55 -12.85 0.34
N ARG A 666 -28.74 -13.33 1.57
CA ARG A 666 -28.81 -14.76 1.91
C ARG A 666 -30.01 -15.44 1.27
N SER A 667 -31.19 -14.81 1.29
CA SER A 667 -32.39 -15.38 0.66
C SER A 667 -32.23 -15.53 -0.86
N VAL A 668 -31.54 -14.59 -1.52
CA VAL A 668 -31.15 -14.72 -2.94
C VAL A 668 -30.11 -15.82 -3.12
N LEU A 669 -29.04 -15.87 -2.31
CA LEU A 669 -28.00 -16.90 -2.42
C LEU A 669 -28.60 -18.31 -2.34
N GLN A 670 -29.56 -18.55 -1.44
CA GLN A 670 -30.28 -19.84 -1.31
C GLN A 670 -31.15 -20.21 -2.52
N VAL A 671 -31.50 -19.26 -3.39
CA VAL A 671 -32.24 -19.50 -4.65
C VAL A 671 -31.29 -19.76 -5.83
N VAL A 672 -30.07 -19.22 -5.79
CA VAL A 672 -29.06 -19.42 -6.84
C VAL A 672 -28.12 -20.62 -6.52
N GLU A 673 -28.06 -21.08 -5.27
CA GLU A 673 -27.27 -22.24 -4.81
C GLU A 673 -27.53 -23.51 -5.66
N GLY A 674 -26.45 -24.15 -6.13
CA GLY A 674 -26.50 -25.35 -6.97
C GLY A 674 -26.87 -25.11 -8.44
N THR A 675 -27.08 -23.86 -8.86
CA THR A 675 -27.44 -23.52 -10.25
C THR A 675 -26.21 -23.17 -11.09
N PRO A 676 -26.26 -23.26 -12.44
CA PRO A 676 -25.18 -22.81 -13.31
C PRO A 676 -24.80 -21.32 -13.14
N ALA A 677 -25.72 -20.51 -12.63
CA ALA A 677 -25.55 -19.07 -12.40
C ALA A 677 -24.83 -18.74 -11.08
N GLU A 678 -24.73 -19.69 -10.13
CA GLU A 678 -24.20 -19.46 -8.78
C GLU A 678 -22.79 -18.85 -8.78
N ARG A 679 -21.88 -19.45 -9.55
CA ARG A 679 -20.49 -18.97 -9.68
C ARG A 679 -20.42 -17.54 -10.20
N ILE A 680 -21.34 -17.18 -11.11
CA ILE A 680 -21.41 -15.83 -11.70
C ILE A 680 -21.93 -14.84 -10.65
N PHE A 681 -23.07 -15.17 -10.02
CA PHE A 681 -23.68 -14.32 -9.00
C PHE A 681 -22.73 -14.05 -7.84
N ASN A 682 -22.04 -15.09 -7.34
CA ASN A 682 -21.08 -14.95 -6.24
C ASN A 682 -19.90 -14.03 -6.60
N ILE A 683 -19.34 -14.13 -7.81
CA ILE A 683 -18.26 -13.24 -8.29
C ILE A 683 -18.78 -11.79 -8.45
N SER A 684 -20.00 -11.62 -8.96
CA SER A 684 -20.61 -10.30 -9.17
C SER A 684 -20.99 -9.62 -7.85
N LEU A 685 -21.50 -10.38 -6.88
CA LEU A 685 -21.81 -9.93 -5.53
C LEU A 685 -20.54 -9.49 -4.79
N LEU A 686 -19.47 -10.30 -4.84
CA LEU A 686 -18.15 -9.94 -4.29
C LEU A 686 -17.60 -8.63 -4.86
N ARG A 687 -17.81 -8.37 -6.15
CA ARG A 687 -17.41 -7.13 -6.83
C ARG A 687 -18.36 -5.94 -6.63
N SER A 688 -19.51 -6.18 -6.03
CA SER A 688 -20.48 -5.14 -5.69
C SER A 688 -20.20 -4.50 -4.33
N PHE A 689 -19.43 -5.16 -3.47
CA PHE A 689 -19.07 -4.64 -2.15
C PHE A 689 -18.02 -3.53 -2.24
N MET A 690 -18.23 -2.48 -1.43
CA MET A 690 -17.30 -1.37 -1.30
C MET A 690 -15.99 -1.81 -0.61
N GLN A 691 -14.86 -1.22 -1.00
CA GLN A 691 -13.62 -1.41 -0.26
C GLN A 691 -13.70 -0.76 1.12
N ALA A 692 -13.25 -1.46 2.15
CA ALA A 692 -13.12 -0.90 3.49
C ALA A 692 -11.99 0.14 3.57
N TYR A 693 -12.14 1.15 4.42
CA TYR A 693 -11.19 2.26 4.57
C TYR A 693 -11.20 2.84 6.00
N TYR A 694 -10.25 3.72 6.32
CA TYR A 694 -10.19 4.41 7.62
C TYR A 694 -10.84 5.79 7.55
N SER A 695 -11.69 6.12 8.51
CA SER A 695 -12.39 7.40 8.61
C SER A 695 -12.43 7.91 10.05
N GLY A 696 -12.47 9.23 10.23
CA GLY A 696 -12.88 9.83 11.50
C GLY A 696 -14.39 9.65 11.77
N GLU A 697 -15.19 9.42 10.72
CA GLU A 697 -16.63 9.26 10.82
C GLU A 697 -17.04 7.80 11.06
N GLN A 698 -17.93 7.60 12.03
CA GLN A 698 -18.40 6.29 12.50
C GLN A 698 -19.53 5.75 11.60
N LEU A 699 -19.24 5.51 10.33
CA LEU A 699 -20.21 5.01 9.33
C LEU A 699 -20.49 3.49 9.45
N GLY A 700 -19.73 2.78 10.29
CA GLY A 700 -19.88 1.35 10.54
C GLY A 700 -19.18 0.45 9.50
N HIS A 701 -19.23 -0.86 9.73
CA HIS A 701 -18.57 -1.87 8.89
C HIS A 701 -19.60 -2.90 8.39
N TRP A 702 -20.31 -2.57 7.31
CA TRP A 702 -21.38 -3.35 6.69
C TRP A 702 -21.01 -4.82 6.45
N GLY A 703 -19.84 -5.11 5.85
CA GLY A 703 -19.43 -6.49 5.54
C GLY A 703 -19.24 -7.38 6.77
N LEU A 704 -19.08 -6.78 7.95
CA LEU A 704 -19.01 -7.45 9.25
C LEU A 704 -20.22 -7.12 10.15
N GLY A 705 -21.24 -6.42 9.62
CA GLY A 705 -22.42 -5.94 10.34
C GLY A 705 -22.15 -5.19 11.66
N PHE A 706 -20.99 -4.56 11.84
CA PHE A 706 -20.65 -3.86 13.08
C PHE A 706 -21.00 -2.37 12.99
N LYS A 707 -21.68 -1.83 14.01
CA LYS A 707 -21.95 -0.38 14.11
C LYS A 707 -20.69 0.39 14.51
N ASP A 708 -19.94 -0.19 15.44
CA ASP A 708 -18.74 0.36 16.04
C ASP A 708 -17.60 -0.62 15.77
N TYR A 709 -16.62 -0.20 14.97
CA TYR A 709 -15.47 -1.02 14.61
C TYR A 709 -14.26 -0.12 14.29
N CYS A 710 -13.15 -0.37 14.97
CA CYS A 710 -11.85 0.21 14.71
C CYS A 710 -10.83 -0.92 14.69
N HIS A 711 -9.69 -0.71 14.04
CA HIS A 711 -8.54 -1.60 14.24
C HIS A 711 -7.77 -1.14 15.49
N PHE A 712 -7.49 -2.09 16.38
CA PHE A 712 -6.75 -1.93 17.63
C PHE A 712 -5.71 -3.04 17.84
N THR A 713 -5.90 -4.20 17.22
CA THR A 713 -5.16 -5.44 17.49
C THR A 713 -3.89 -5.64 16.66
N SER A 714 -3.39 -4.64 15.93
CA SER A 714 -2.10 -4.77 15.19
C SER A 714 -1.25 -3.48 15.09
N PRO A 715 -0.91 -2.82 16.20
CA PRO A 715 -0.18 -1.54 16.21
C PRO A 715 1.30 -1.63 15.82
N ILE A 716 1.92 -2.82 15.75
CA ILE A 716 3.32 -2.95 15.27
C ILE A 716 3.40 -2.64 13.77
N ARG A 717 2.32 -2.92 13.04
CA ARG A 717 2.27 -2.93 11.56
C ARG A 717 1.15 -2.07 10.95
N ARG A 718 0.34 -1.37 11.76
CA ARG A 718 -0.71 -0.43 11.30
C ARG A 718 -0.76 0.81 12.20
N TYR A 719 -0.62 1.99 11.60
CA TYR A 719 -0.69 3.27 12.32
C TYR A 719 -2.10 3.61 12.85
N PRO A 720 -3.22 3.24 12.19
CA PRO A 720 -4.57 3.40 12.76
C PRO A 720 -4.77 2.73 14.12
N ASP A 721 -4.19 1.56 14.33
CA ASP A 721 -4.20 0.87 15.62
C ASP A 721 -3.40 1.64 16.68
N LEU A 722 -2.26 2.21 16.31
CA LEU A 722 -1.45 3.07 17.20
C LEU A 722 -2.20 4.36 17.59
N VAL A 723 -2.93 4.98 16.66
CA VAL A 723 -3.86 6.09 16.95
C VAL A 723 -4.94 5.64 17.94
N CYS A 724 -5.54 4.47 17.72
CA CYS A 724 -6.56 3.90 18.60
C CYS A 724 -6.02 3.63 20.02
N HIS A 725 -4.80 3.09 20.16
CA HIS A 725 -4.12 2.91 21.45
C HIS A 725 -3.93 4.23 22.20
N ARG A 726 -3.53 5.30 21.50
CA ARG A 726 -3.32 6.63 22.10
C ARG A 726 -4.61 7.28 22.59
N VAL A 727 -5.69 7.16 21.81
CA VAL A 727 -7.03 7.62 22.21
C VAL A 727 -7.58 6.79 23.37
N LEU A 728 -7.35 5.47 23.38
CA LEU A 728 -7.73 4.61 24.51
C LEU A 728 -6.93 4.95 25.78
N GLN A 729 -5.63 5.26 25.64
CA GLN A 729 -4.79 5.70 26.76
C GLN A 729 -5.29 7.01 27.37
N SER A 730 -5.56 8.05 26.58
CA SER A 730 -6.01 9.34 27.13
C SER A 730 -7.34 9.21 27.90
N ILE A 731 -8.25 8.34 27.42
CA ILE A 731 -9.49 8.00 28.13
C ILE A 731 -9.24 7.33 29.48
N LEU A 732 -8.25 6.44 29.59
CA LEU A 732 -7.92 5.74 30.83
C LEU A 732 -7.17 6.62 31.84
N LEU A 733 -6.31 7.52 31.36
CA LEU A 733 -5.59 8.49 32.19
C LEU A 733 -6.40 9.75 32.52
N ALA A 734 -7.60 9.89 31.93
CA ALA A 734 -8.47 11.08 31.99
C ALA A 734 -7.82 12.36 31.43
N GLU A 735 -6.93 12.20 30.45
CA GLU A 735 -6.21 13.25 29.74
C GLU A 735 -7.04 13.82 28.56
N GLU A 736 -6.57 14.93 27.98
CA GLU A 736 -7.11 15.48 26.73
C GLU A 736 -6.89 14.52 25.55
N ASN A 737 -7.71 14.62 24.50
CA ASN A 737 -7.54 13.75 23.34
C ASN A 737 -6.32 14.22 22.52
N PRO A 738 -5.39 13.32 22.12
CA PRO A 738 -4.23 13.72 21.33
C PRO A 738 -4.57 14.18 19.89
N TYR A 739 -5.83 13.97 19.45
CA TYR A 739 -6.30 14.26 18.10
C TYR A 739 -7.68 14.96 18.12
N ASN A 740 -7.88 15.91 17.21
CA ASN A 740 -9.18 16.53 16.92
C ASN A 740 -9.84 15.88 15.69
N ASP A 741 -11.08 16.28 15.37
CA ASP A 741 -11.86 15.72 14.25
C ASP A 741 -11.22 15.91 12.87
N GLU A 742 -10.44 16.97 12.66
CA GLU A 742 -9.77 17.24 11.38
C GLU A 742 -8.50 16.39 11.25
N ASP A 743 -7.75 16.19 12.35
CA ASP A 743 -6.59 15.30 12.38
C ASP A 743 -6.98 13.88 11.93
N VAL A 744 -8.06 13.32 12.50
CA VAL A 744 -8.49 11.95 12.16
C VAL A 744 -9.07 11.83 10.74
N LYS A 745 -9.61 12.90 10.14
CA LYS A 745 -9.96 12.91 8.71
C LYS A 745 -8.72 12.84 7.83
N VAL A 746 -7.71 13.67 8.10
CA VAL A 746 -6.45 13.70 7.34
C VAL A 746 -5.70 12.37 7.49
N MET A 747 -5.60 11.84 8.71
CA MET A 747 -4.99 10.53 8.96
C MET A 747 -5.78 9.38 8.31
N GLY A 748 -7.11 9.43 8.29
CA GLY A 748 -7.95 8.43 7.62
C GLY A 748 -7.72 8.40 6.10
N LEU A 749 -7.63 9.57 5.47
CA LEU A 749 -7.30 9.70 4.05
C LEU A 749 -5.91 9.16 3.72
N HIS A 750 -4.89 9.48 4.54
CA HIS A 750 -3.50 9.05 4.36
C HIS A 750 -3.31 7.55 4.58
N THR A 751 -3.76 7.03 5.73
CA THR A 751 -3.61 5.60 6.07
C THR A 751 -4.36 4.69 5.10
N SER A 752 -5.52 5.12 4.59
CA SER A 752 -6.25 4.41 3.53
C SER A 752 -5.55 4.49 2.15
N HIS A 753 -4.71 5.50 1.91
CA HIS A 753 -3.90 5.59 0.69
C HIS A 753 -2.75 4.59 0.74
N GLU A 754 -1.96 4.61 1.81
CA GLU A 754 -0.80 3.71 1.96
C GLU A 754 -1.21 2.25 2.09
N GLU A 755 -2.36 1.92 2.70
CA GLU A 755 -2.93 0.56 2.70
C GLU A 755 -3.21 0.05 1.28
N ARG A 756 -3.84 0.86 0.41
CA ARG A 756 -4.09 0.48 -1.00
C ARG A 756 -2.79 0.34 -1.78
N LYS A 757 -1.86 1.28 -1.60
CA LYS A 757 -0.52 1.26 -2.21
C LYS A 757 0.26 0.00 -1.80
N ALA A 758 0.19 -0.41 -0.53
CA ALA A 758 0.79 -1.65 -0.03
C ALA A 758 0.14 -2.88 -0.67
N THR A 759 -1.20 -2.95 -0.66
CA THR A 759 -1.98 -4.02 -1.29
C THR A 759 -1.67 -4.16 -2.78
N ASP A 760 -1.56 -3.04 -3.49
CA ASP A 760 -1.18 -3.00 -4.91
C ASP A 760 0.25 -3.51 -5.13
N ALA A 761 1.21 -3.13 -4.27
CA ALA A 761 2.60 -3.57 -4.34
C ALA A 761 2.75 -5.08 -4.05
N GLU A 762 2.05 -5.60 -3.04
CA GLU A 762 2.03 -7.03 -2.72
C GLU A 762 1.41 -7.85 -3.86
N ARG A 763 0.30 -7.38 -4.45
CA ARG A 763 -0.35 -8.02 -5.60
C ARG A 763 0.54 -7.99 -6.85
N ASP A 764 1.20 -6.87 -7.14
CA ASP A 764 2.06 -6.76 -8.33
C ASP A 764 3.37 -7.57 -8.15
N TYR A 765 3.92 -7.64 -6.93
CA TYR A 765 5.00 -8.56 -6.58
C TYR A 765 4.59 -10.03 -6.75
N TYR A 766 3.40 -10.39 -6.26
CA TYR A 766 2.80 -11.72 -6.46
C TYR A 766 2.71 -12.07 -7.96
N LYS A 767 2.16 -11.16 -8.78
CA LYS A 767 2.06 -11.36 -10.24
C LYS A 767 3.42 -11.51 -10.91
N LEU A 768 4.42 -10.73 -10.48
CA LEU A 768 5.79 -10.84 -11.00
C LEU A 768 6.42 -12.19 -10.66
N LYS A 769 6.26 -12.68 -9.42
CA LYS A 769 6.71 -14.01 -9.02
C LYS A 769 5.93 -15.14 -9.70
N ALA A 770 4.65 -14.95 -10.01
CA ALA A 770 3.87 -15.87 -10.85
C ALA A 770 4.39 -15.93 -12.29
N CYS A 771 4.76 -14.79 -12.90
CA CYS A 771 5.42 -14.74 -14.21
C CYS A 771 6.72 -15.57 -14.22
N ARG A 772 7.60 -15.37 -13.23
CA ARG A 772 8.84 -16.16 -13.06
C ARG A 772 8.58 -17.67 -12.92
N PHE A 773 7.52 -18.03 -12.20
CA PHE A 773 7.17 -19.45 -11.99
C PHE A 773 6.67 -20.13 -13.28
N LEU A 774 5.83 -19.46 -14.08
CA LEU A 774 5.38 -19.99 -15.36
C LEU A 774 6.52 -20.09 -16.38
N GLU A 775 7.39 -19.08 -16.45
CA GLU A 775 8.62 -19.10 -17.26
C GLU A 775 9.51 -20.31 -16.88
N LYS A 776 9.85 -20.44 -15.59
CA LYS A 776 10.71 -21.52 -15.06
C LYS A 776 10.12 -22.92 -15.25
N THR A 777 8.80 -23.09 -15.16
CA THR A 777 8.15 -24.40 -15.29
C THR A 777 7.90 -24.82 -16.73
N GLY A 778 7.92 -23.89 -17.70
CA GLY A 778 7.70 -24.17 -19.12
C GLY A 778 6.33 -24.77 -19.45
N ARG A 779 5.37 -24.74 -18.52
CA ARG A 779 4.00 -25.21 -18.74
C ARG A 779 3.30 -24.33 -19.76
N LYS A 780 2.69 -24.96 -20.78
CA LYS A 780 1.98 -24.26 -21.85
C LYS A 780 0.47 -24.40 -21.81
N GLU A 781 -0.06 -25.57 -21.45
CA GLU A 781 -1.50 -25.81 -21.47
C GLU A 781 -2.11 -25.70 -20.08
N PHE A 782 -3.25 -25.01 -19.98
CA PHE A 782 -4.00 -24.80 -18.74
C PHE A 782 -5.49 -24.93 -19.00
N GLN A 783 -6.24 -25.34 -17.98
CA GLN A 783 -7.64 -24.91 -17.86
C GLN A 783 -7.64 -23.53 -17.23
N ALA A 784 -8.51 -22.66 -17.72
CA ALA A 784 -8.67 -21.31 -17.20
C ALA A 784 -10.14 -20.93 -17.12
N THR A 785 -10.51 -20.20 -16.08
CA THR A 785 -11.87 -19.73 -15.85
C THR A 785 -11.99 -18.23 -16.12
N LEU A 786 -12.97 -17.80 -16.92
CA LEU A 786 -13.24 -16.40 -17.22
C LEU A 786 -13.68 -15.65 -15.94
N THR A 787 -12.82 -14.77 -15.44
CA THR A 787 -13.12 -13.97 -14.25
C THR A 787 -13.71 -12.61 -14.62
N GLY A 788 -13.36 -12.01 -15.76
CA GLY A 788 -13.85 -10.68 -16.15
C GLY A 788 -13.54 -10.32 -17.59
N PHE A 789 -14.00 -9.16 -18.06
CA PHE A 789 -13.59 -8.60 -19.36
C PHE A 789 -13.68 -7.07 -19.39
N ARG A 790 -13.00 -6.47 -20.36
CA ARG A 790 -13.05 -5.08 -20.83
C ARG A 790 -12.86 -5.12 -22.35
N SER A 791 -13.15 -4.02 -23.07
CA SER A 791 -13.06 -4.01 -24.55
C SER A 791 -11.74 -4.60 -25.09
N ALA A 792 -10.57 -4.25 -24.55
CA ALA A 792 -9.29 -4.79 -25.03
C ALA A 792 -8.94 -6.23 -24.56
N PHE A 793 -9.49 -6.72 -23.45
CA PHE A 793 -9.03 -7.96 -22.79
C PHE A 793 -10.14 -8.70 -22.03
N ALA A 794 -10.16 -10.02 -22.15
CA ALA A 794 -10.78 -10.91 -21.16
C ALA A 794 -9.75 -11.33 -20.11
N PHE A 795 -10.16 -11.37 -18.84
CA PHE A 795 -9.36 -11.78 -17.68
C PHE A 795 -9.74 -13.20 -17.27
N VAL A 796 -8.74 -14.06 -17.07
CA VAL A 796 -8.94 -15.46 -16.68
C VAL A 796 -8.08 -15.81 -15.47
N GLU A 797 -8.54 -16.77 -14.68
CA GLU A 797 -7.77 -17.43 -13.63
C GLU A 797 -7.38 -18.83 -14.12
N LEU A 798 -6.09 -19.16 -14.14
CA LEU A 798 -5.58 -20.50 -14.48
C LEU A 798 -5.80 -21.44 -13.28
N ASP A 799 -6.22 -22.69 -13.51
CA ASP A 799 -6.59 -23.59 -12.40
C ASP A 799 -5.37 -24.18 -11.65
N ASN A 800 -4.21 -24.31 -12.31
CA ASN A 800 -3.00 -24.94 -11.72
C ASN A 800 -1.70 -24.45 -12.41
N PRO A 801 -0.96 -23.49 -11.83
CA PRO A 801 -1.22 -22.81 -10.56
C PRO A 801 -2.37 -21.78 -10.63
N PRO A 802 -3.03 -21.46 -9.49
CA PRO A 802 -4.03 -20.38 -9.36
C PRO A 802 -3.40 -19.00 -9.64
N VAL A 803 -3.49 -18.55 -10.90
CA VAL A 803 -2.81 -17.33 -11.39
C VAL A 803 -3.68 -16.57 -12.38
N GLU A 804 -3.75 -15.24 -12.24
CA GLU A 804 -4.45 -14.35 -13.17
C GLU A 804 -3.67 -14.16 -14.49
N ALA A 805 -4.35 -14.33 -15.62
CA ALA A 805 -3.84 -14.10 -16.97
C ALA A 805 -4.88 -13.37 -17.83
N VAL A 806 -4.49 -12.91 -19.03
CA VAL A 806 -5.40 -12.26 -19.99
C VAL A 806 -5.42 -12.93 -21.36
N LEU A 807 -6.58 -12.86 -21.99
CA LEU A 807 -6.82 -13.13 -23.41
C LEU A 807 -7.05 -11.80 -24.13
N PRO A 808 -6.22 -11.42 -25.11
CA PRO A 808 -6.49 -10.27 -25.98
C PRO A 808 -7.84 -10.41 -26.70
N ALA A 809 -8.56 -9.31 -26.90
CA ALA A 809 -9.85 -9.32 -27.61
C ALA A 809 -9.78 -9.96 -29.01
N ILE A 810 -8.64 -9.85 -29.70
CA ILE A 810 -8.39 -10.46 -31.02
C ILE A 810 -8.47 -12.00 -31.01
N GLU A 811 -8.42 -12.64 -29.83
CA GLU A 811 -8.73 -14.07 -29.70
C GLU A 811 -10.19 -14.39 -30.01
N PHE A 812 -11.12 -13.47 -29.74
CA PHE A 812 -12.57 -13.65 -29.85
C PHE A 812 -13.24 -12.89 -31.00
N THR A 813 -12.59 -11.86 -31.55
CA THR A 813 -13.17 -10.97 -32.58
C THR A 813 -12.09 -10.23 -33.36
N ASP A 814 -12.19 -10.24 -34.69
CA ASP A 814 -11.19 -9.64 -35.59
C ASP A 814 -11.19 -8.10 -35.56
N GLU A 815 -12.19 -7.48 -34.90
CA GLU A 815 -12.30 -6.03 -34.67
C GLU A 815 -11.38 -5.54 -33.53
N GLY A 816 -10.79 -6.44 -32.74
CA GLY A 816 -9.88 -6.09 -31.65
C GLY A 816 -10.54 -5.51 -30.39
N GLU A 817 -11.87 -5.45 -30.33
CA GLU A 817 -12.63 -5.02 -29.15
C GLU A 817 -13.78 -5.99 -28.79
N LEU A 818 -13.87 -6.37 -27.51
CA LEU A 818 -14.98 -7.11 -26.92
C LEU A 818 -16.17 -6.17 -26.65
N GLN A 819 -17.31 -6.45 -27.27
CA GLN A 819 -18.56 -5.77 -27.00
C GLN A 819 -19.35 -6.55 -25.94
N ALA A 820 -19.68 -5.88 -24.84
CA ALA A 820 -20.54 -6.44 -23.79
C ALA A 820 -21.94 -6.71 -24.35
N GLU A 821 -22.46 -7.91 -24.10
CA GLU A 821 -23.84 -8.30 -24.40
C GLU A 821 -24.70 -8.18 -23.13
N THR A 822 -24.10 -8.48 -21.98
CA THR A 822 -24.55 -8.09 -20.63
C THR A 822 -23.33 -7.70 -19.79
N ASP A 823 -23.51 -7.24 -18.55
CA ASP A 823 -22.39 -7.00 -17.61
C ASP A 823 -21.58 -8.28 -17.28
N PHE A 824 -22.10 -9.45 -17.67
CA PHE A 824 -21.57 -10.78 -17.32
C PHE A 824 -21.24 -11.65 -18.54
N SER A 825 -21.49 -11.17 -19.77
CA SER A 825 -21.23 -11.92 -21.00
C SER A 825 -20.88 -11.03 -22.19
N PHE A 826 -20.10 -11.60 -23.12
CA PHE A 826 -19.80 -10.99 -24.42
C PHE A 826 -19.92 -12.02 -25.54
N TYR A 827 -20.32 -11.57 -26.74
CA TYR A 827 -20.43 -12.44 -27.90
C TYR A 827 -19.12 -12.48 -28.71
N SER A 828 -18.53 -13.66 -28.84
CA SER A 828 -17.42 -13.90 -29.76
C SER A 828 -17.93 -14.11 -31.17
N LYS A 829 -17.68 -13.13 -32.04
CA LYS A 829 -17.90 -13.23 -33.50
C LYS A 829 -17.12 -14.39 -34.12
N LYS A 830 -15.86 -14.59 -33.69
CA LYS A 830 -14.90 -15.56 -34.23
C LYS A 830 -15.20 -17.02 -33.87
N TYR A 831 -15.81 -17.28 -32.71
CA TYR A 831 -16.30 -18.60 -32.31
C TYR A 831 -17.81 -18.79 -32.48
N THR A 832 -18.53 -17.76 -32.95
CA THR A 832 -20.00 -17.70 -33.02
C THR A 832 -20.67 -18.17 -31.72
N LYS A 833 -20.18 -17.64 -30.59
CA LYS A 833 -20.49 -18.13 -29.25
C LYS A 833 -20.47 -16.99 -28.22
N GLN A 834 -21.47 -16.96 -27.34
CA GLN A 834 -21.46 -16.16 -26.11
C GLN A 834 -20.51 -16.77 -25.07
N TYR A 835 -19.64 -15.95 -24.48
CA TYR A 835 -18.81 -16.30 -23.33
C TYR A 835 -19.34 -15.57 -22.09
N SER A 836 -19.46 -16.29 -20.98
CA SER A 836 -20.01 -15.76 -19.72
C SER A 836 -18.99 -15.92 -18.60
N LEU A 837 -19.01 -15.01 -17.62
CA LEU A 837 -18.14 -15.12 -16.43
C LEU A 837 -18.33 -16.47 -15.74
N GLY A 838 -17.31 -16.94 -15.02
CA GLY A 838 -17.31 -18.24 -14.36
C GLY A 838 -17.15 -19.44 -15.31
N GLU A 839 -17.23 -19.27 -16.63
CA GLU A 839 -17.02 -20.34 -17.60
C GLU A 839 -15.54 -20.77 -17.67
N SER A 840 -15.27 -22.08 -17.64
CA SER A 840 -13.92 -22.66 -17.73
C SER A 840 -13.66 -23.29 -19.10
N PHE A 841 -12.49 -23.02 -19.68
CA PHE A 841 -12.07 -23.53 -20.99
C PHE A 841 -10.54 -23.67 -21.13
N PRO A 842 -10.04 -24.51 -22.06
CA PRO A 842 -8.62 -24.73 -22.25
C PRO A 842 -7.93 -23.57 -22.99
N VAL A 843 -6.80 -23.11 -22.44
CA VAL A 843 -5.96 -22.05 -23.00
C VAL A 843 -4.51 -22.53 -23.15
N GLU A 844 -3.75 -21.85 -24.00
CA GLU A 844 -2.30 -22.01 -24.14
C GLU A 844 -1.58 -20.72 -23.71
N LEU A 845 -0.44 -20.82 -23.02
CA LEU A 845 0.47 -19.69 -22.77
C LEU A 845 1.01 -19.17 -24.10
N ASP A 846 0.83 -17.88 -24.35
CA ASP A 846 1.32 -17.21 -25.56
C ASP A 846 2.62 -16.45 -25.30
N ARG A 847 2.60 -15.54 -24.33
CA ARG A 847 3.78 -14.77 -23.89
C ARG A 847 3.67 -14.37 -22.41
N ILE A 848 4.80 -14.04 -21.82
CA ILE A 848 4.86 -13.41 -20.49
C ILE A 848 5.45 -12.02 -20.70
N ASP A 849 4.76 -10.99 -20.21
CA ASP A 849 5.23 -9.62 -20.24
C ASP A 849 5.68 -9.22 -18.84
N PHE A 850 7.00 -9.19 -18.64
CA PHE A 850 7.57 -8.80 -17.36
C PHE A 850 7.38 -7.33 -17.06
N GLU A 851 7.34 -6.46 -18.08
CA GLU A 851 7.26 -5.02 -17.86
C GLU A 851 5.82 -4.59 -17.54
N GLU A 852 4.83 -5.11 -18.27
CA GLU A 852 3.41 -4.99 -17.90
C GLU A 852 2.97 -5.84 -16.69
N ILE A 853 3.86 -6.70 -16.18
CA ILE A 853 3.60 -7.72 -15.13
C ILE A 853 2.35 -8.55 -15.47
N ARG A 854 2.30 -9.09 -16.69
CA ARG A 854 1.09 -9.71 -17.24
C ARG A 854 1.38 -11.00 -18.00
N ILE A 855 0.59 -12.02 -17.70
CA ILE A 855 0.62 -13.31 -18.40
C ILE A 855 -0.43 -13.27 -19.51
N TYR A 856 0.02 -13.53 -20.74
CA TYR A 856 -0.82 -13.58 -21.93
C TYR A 856 -1.06 -15.03 -22.33
N VAL A 857 -2.32 -15.42 -22.38
CA VAL A 857 -2.75 -16.72 -22.92
C VAL A 857 -3.58 -16.51 -24.19
N LYS A 858 -3.77 -17.59 -24.94
CA LYS A 858 -4.57 -17.66 -26.17
C LYS A 858 -5.53 -18.85 -26.09
N MET A 859 -6.61 -18.80 -26.86
CA MET A 859 -7.58 -19.88 -26.93
C MET A 859 -6.96 -21.12 -27.58
N LYS A 860 -7.05 -22.28 -26.92
CA LYS A 860 -6.54 -23.52 -27.51
C LYS A 860 -7.36 -23.83 -28.78
N LYS A 861 -6.70 -23.80 -29.94
CA LYS A 861 -7.35 -23.99 -31.25
C LYS A 861 -8.18 -25.27 -31.25
N PHE A 862 -9.49 -25.14 -31.49
CA PHE A 862 -10.38 -26.28 -31.69
C PHE A 862 -9.89 -27.12 -32.88
N GLN A 863 -9.24 -28.25 -32.58
CA GLN A 863 -9.19 -29.34 -33.54
C GLN A 863 -10.62 -29.82 -33.74
N LYS A 864 -11.19 -29.55 -34.91
CA LYS A 864 -12.37 -30.30 -35.36
C LYS A 864 -11.99 -31.79 -35.31
N LYS A 865 -12.71 -32.57 -34.51
CA LYS A 865 -12.81 -34.01 -34.77
C LYS A 865 -13.50 -34.12 -36.13
N GLY A 866 -12.76 -34.66 -37.10
CA GLY A 866 -13.26 -34.95 -38.45
C GLY A 866 -14.22 -36.12 -38.46
#